data_AF-A0A534NWT6-F1
#
_entry.id   AF-A0A534NWT6-F1
#
_cell.length_a   1.000
_cell.length_b   1.000
_cell.length_c   1.000
_cell.angle_alpha   90.00
_cell.angle_beta   90.00
_cell.angle_gamma   90.00
#
_symmetry.space_group_name_H-M   'P 1'
#
loop_
_entity.id
_entity.type
_entity.pdbx_description
1 polymer ?
#
loop_
_entity_poly.entity_id
_entity_poly.type
_entity_poly.pdbx_seq_one_letter_code
_entity_poly.pdbx_strand_id
1 'polypeptide(L)'
;MPKSAAFHPPVQRWFEASFPAPTRAQALGWPPILSGESTLLLAPTGSGKTLAAFLTAIDRLMFTEAPAKKERCRVLYVSPLKALAVDVERNLRAPLAGIATQGGVLHVPQVAIRTGDTPASERAQMLRTPPDILITTPESLYLLLTSQAREILRPVETVIVDEIHSLVPTKRGAHLFLSLERLQQQARRELQRIGLSATQRPLDEVARLLGGGQPAGKKWRPRPVTIVDAGSKKELEVRVEVPVDDLSRLGELEEIPSGPASAGPQRRSIWPSIHPRLLELIRAHRSTMIFVNSRRLAERLAGALNELAGAEVALAHHGSVARDKRQEMEDRLKRGALPAIVATSSLELGIDMGAVDLVVQIEAPPSIASGLQRIGRASHQVGGVPKGVMFPKHRGDLLCSAAAAWGMGAGQVEETFYPRNPLDVLAQQIVAHTSDGVHKVDEVYDLVRRAAPFADLPRGSFDGVLDMLSGRYPSDEFAELRPRLTWDRIAGTLRAREGAARVAVANAGTIPDRGLYGVFLATGDAAGGKQRRVGELDEEMVFESREGEVFVLGASSWRIEEITQDKVMVTPAPGEPGKMPFWHGDRPGRPLEFGTHVGRLSRELARTPKAKALSRLQADGLDERAASNLLQYLHDQADATGEVPSDETVIVERYVDEVGDWRVCVLTPFGARVHAPWTTAVVRRLEQDRGLEVETMWTDDGMVFRIAESDAPPEPELFFPRADEVEDLVVQALGTTSLFAARFRENAARALLLPRRHPGRRSPLWAQRKRARDLLQVASRYGSFPLLLETYRECLRDVFDLPGLQETLRRVQDRRLRVVTVDSRIPSPFAAPLLFSYVANFIYDGDTPLAERRAQALSVDQAQLRELLGEAEMRELLDARSIDEHEHAAQRLSRPAHGIDGLHDLLLALGDLSEAELRRRFEGDPPLQELFEQRRAFPLNLAGEKRWVAAEDAARVRDALGVPPPAGLPRELLEPVKDPLGDLVSRWARTHGPFRAEDLASRWGIGVAVVREALERLASQERVLEGEFLPNGRGREWVDA
;
A
#
# COMPACT_ATOMS: atom_id res chain seq x y z
N MET A 1 10.10 39.98 -20.71
CA MET A 1 9.68 39.43 -19.39
C MET A 1 8.85 40.45 -18.59
N PRO A 2 8.01 40.07 -17.58
CA PRO A 2 7.35 41.05 -16.72
C PRO A 2 8.37 41.91 -15.95
N LYS A 3 8.15 43.23 -15.88
CA LYS A 3 9.08 44.20 -15.24
C LYS A 3 9.37 43.94 -13.75
N SER A 4 8.58 43.09 -13.08
CA SER A 4 8.69 42.75 -11.66
C SER A 4 9.55 41.52 -11.33
N ALA A 5 10.08 40.78 -12.33
CA ALA A 5 10.94 39.60 -12.14
C ALA A 5 12.30 39.84 -12.82
N ALA A 6 13.23 40.48 -12.11
CA ALA A 6 14.53 40.86 -12.68
C ALA A 6 15.53 39.69 -12.68
N PHE A 7 15.38 38.76 -13.64
CA PHE A 7 16.45 37.83 -13.99
C PHE A 7 17.69 38.57 -14.50
N HIS A 8 18.87 37.95 -14.43
CA HIS A 8 20.07 38.53 -15.01
C HIS A 8 19.92 38.69 -16.54
N PRO A 9 20.49 39.75 -17.15
CA PRO A 9 20.31 40.03 -18.58
C PRO A 9 20.63 38.88 -19.55
N PRO A 10 21.64 38.01 -19.31
CA PRO A 10 21.88 36.85 -20.16
C PRO A 10 20.73 35.82 -20.13
N VAL A 11 20.07 35.62 -18.98
CA VAL A 11 18.91 34.72 -18.85
C VAL A 11 17.71 35.26 -19.60
N GLN A 12 17.47 36.58 -19.49
CA GLN A 12 16.39 37.25 -20.22
C GLN A 12 16.58 37.11 -21.74
N ARG A 13 17.78 37.42 -22.26
CA ARG A 13 18.11 37.30 -23.69
C ARG A 13 17.96 35.87 -24.21
N TRP A 14 18.46 34.88 -23.46
CA TRP A 14 18.30 33.47 -23.84
C TRP A 14 16.82 33.07 -23.90
N PHE A 15 16.03 33.49 -22.91
CA PHE A 15 14.61 33.16 -22.85
C PHE A 15 13.84 33.78 -24.02
N GLU A 16 14.07 35.06 -24.30
CA GLU A 16 13.43 35.79 -25.42
C GLU A 16 13.84 35.25 -26.80
N ALA A 17 15.06 34.70 -26.92
CA ALA A 17 15.50 34.01 -28.14
C ALA A 17 14.91 32.60 -28.28
N SER A 18 14.58 31.93 -27.16
CA SER A 18 14.12 30.54 -27.14
C SER A 18 12.60 30.40 -27.13
N PHE A 19 11.87 31.40 -26.61
CA PHE A 19 10.42 31.35 -26.42
C PHE A 19 9.76 32.68 -26.81
N PRO A 20 8.56 32.65 -27.40
CA PRO A 20 7.86 33.86 -27.82
C PRO A 20 7.44 34.75 -26.65
N ALA A 21 7.01 34.15 -25.53
CA ALA A 21 6.64 34.83 -24.30
C ALA A 21 6.63 33.86 -23.11
N PRO A 22 6.76 34.35 -21.87
CA PRO A 22 6.53 33.54 -20.67
C PRO A 22 5.10 32.98 -20.61
N THR A 23 4.95 31.75 -20.16
CA THR A 23 3.62 31.19 -19.86
C THR A 23 3.02 31.85 -18.62
N ARG A 24 1.71 31.71 -18.41
CA ARG A 24 1.04 32.19 -17.19
C ARG A 24 1.67 31.62 -15.91
N ALA A 25 2.00 30.32 -15.93
CA ALA A 25 2.66 29.65 -14.80
C ALA A 25 4.02 30.26 -14.48
N GLN A 26 4.81 30.60 -15.50
CA GLN A 26 6.09 31.26 -15.35
C GLN A 26 5.95 32.69 -14.85
N ALA A 27 5.08 33.50 -15.48
CA ALA A 27 4.90 34.90 -15.15
C ALA A 27 4.39 35.12 -13.71
N LEU A 28 3.49 34.25 -13.24
CA LEU A 28 2.96 34.30 -11.86
C LEU A 28 3.90 33.62 -10.85
N GLY A 29 4.62 32.57 -11.26
CA GLY A 29 5.49 31.80 -10.37
C GLY A 29 6.83 32.48 -10.09
N TRP A 30 7.42 33.20 -11.06
CA TRP A 30 8.75 33.78 -10.88
C TRP A 30 8.86 34.82 -9.75
N PRO A 31 7.92 35.78 -9.57
CA PRO A 31 8.04 36.78 -8.50
C PRO A 31 8.21 36.20 -7.09
N PRO A 32 7.33 35.31 -6.57
CA PRO A 32 7.51 34.72 -5.24
C PRO A 32 8.72 33.77 -5.17
N ILE A 33 9.05 33.06 -6.25
CA ILE A 33 10.23 32.18 -6.23
C ILE A 33 11.52 33.01 -6.16
N LEU A 34 11.61 34.11 -6.89
CA LEU A 34 12.78 35.00 -6.88
C LEU A 34 12.94 35.75 -5.55
N SER A 35 11.85 36.09 -4.86
CA SER A 35 11.88 36.70 -3.51
C SER A 35 12.37 35.74 -2.42
N GLY A 36 12.45 34.43 -2.71
CA GLY A 36 12.89 33.41 -1.77
C GLY A 36 11.75 32.70 -1.04
N GLU A 37 10.50 33.00 -1.38
CA GLU A 37 9.33 32.36 -0.78
C GLU A 37 9.20 30.90 -1.25
N SER A 38 8.79 30.01 -0.34
CA SER A 38 8.34 28.68 -0.73
C SER A 38 7.04 28.81 -1.53
N THR A 39 6.92 28.08 -2.63
CA THR A 39 5.84 28.28 -3.62
C THR A 39 5.24 26.96 -4.06
N LEU A 40 3.90 26.86 -4.05
CA LEU A 40 3.17 25.77 -4.69
C LEU A 40 2.60 26.27 -6.02
N LEU A 41 3.12 25.74 -7.13
CA LEU A 41 2.69 26.12 -8.48
C LEU A 41 1.75 25.06 -9.06
N LEU A 42 0.47 25.40 -9.19
CA LEU A 42 -0.52 24.61 -9.90
C LEU A 42 -0.60 25.09 -11.35
N ALA A 43 -0.27 24.23 -12.30
CA ALA A 43 -0.41 24.53 -13.73
C ALA A 43 -0.55 23.25 -14.57
N PRO A 44 -1.36 23.24 -15.64
CA PRO A 44 -1.54 22.06 -16.51
C PRO A 44 -0.23 21.50 -17.07
N THR A 45 -0.25 20.25 -17.55
CA THR A 45 0.87 19.69 -18.33
C THR A 45 1.17 20.54 -19.57
N GLY A 46 2.45 20.60 -19.97
CA GLY A 46 2.91 21.45 -21.08
C GLY A 46 2.90 22.96 -20.81
N SER A 47 2.69 23.42 -19.57
CA SER A 47 2.65 24.86 -19.20
C SER A 47 4.02 25.47 -18.85
N GLY A 48 5.11 24.70 -18.93
CA GLY A 48 6.45 25.16 -18.56
C GLY A 48 6.71 25.27 -17.05
N LYS A 49 5.93 24.57 -16.20
CA LYS A 49 6.08 24.55 -14.74
C LYS A 49 7.49 24.19 -14.25
N THR A 50 8.12 23.21 -14.89
CA THR A 50 9.48 22.76 -14.57
C THR A 50 10.50 23.85 -14.86
N LEU A 51 10.41 24.50 -16.03
CA LEU A 51 11.28 25.63 -16.37
C LEU A 51 11.03 26.82 -15.44
N ALA A 52 9.79 27.06 -14.97
CA ALA A 52 9.49 28.12 -14.01
C ALA A 52 10.31 27.97 -12.72
N ALA A 53 10.42 26.75 -12.19
CA ALA A 53 11.20 26.45 -10.99
C ALA A 53 12.72 26.41 -11.24
N PHE A 54 13.17 25.81 -12.35
CA PHE A 54 14.60 25.69 -12.63
C PHE A 54 15.25 26.98 -13.09
N LEU A 55 14.55 27.84 -13.84
CA LEU A 55 15.15 29.06 -14.37
C LEU A 55 15.60 30.01 -13.25
N THR A 56 14.85 30.10 -12.15
CA THR A 56 15.22 30.90 -10.97
C THR A 56 16.43 30.31 -10.24
N ALA A 57 16.51 28.98 -10.16
CA ALA A 57 17.66 28.28 -9.58
C ALA A 57 18.93 28.45 -10.46
N ILE A 58 18.79 28.31 -11.78
CA ILE A 58 19.87 28.48 -12.76
C ILE A 58 20.40 29.92 -12.72
N ASP A 59 19.52 30.92 -12.72
CA ASP A 59 19.90 32.33 -12.61
C ASP A 59 20.75 32.58 -11.35
N ARG A 60 20.30 32.12 -10.18
CA ARG A 60 21.08 32.25 -8.94
C ARG A 60 22.43 31.52 -9.01
N LEU A 61 22.48 30.32 -9.57
CA LEU A 61 23.73 29.53 -9.62
C LEU A 61 24.75 30.06 -10.62
N MET A 62 24.30 30.60 -11.76
CA MET A 62 25.19 31.06 -12.84
C MET A 62 25.82 32.43 -12.57
N PHE A 63 25.16 33.26 -11.75
CA PHE A 63 25.57 34.65 -11.49
C PHE A 63 25.99 34.90 -10.02
N THR A 64 26.13 33.85 -9.23
CA THR A 64 26.83 33.91 -7.92
C THR A 64 28.17 33.19 -8.04
N GLU A 65 29.21 33.68 -7.35
CA GLU A 65 30.48 32.96 -7.28
C GLU A 65 30.29 31.53 -6.76
N ALA A 66 30.89 30.56 -7.46
CA ALA A 66 30.79 29.16 -7.06
C ALA A 66 31.52 28.94 -5.73
N PRO A 67 30.87 28.35 -4.73
CA PRO A 67 31.53 28.04 -3.47
C PRO A 67 32.59 26.94 -3.68
N ALA A 68 33.33 26.65 -2.61
CA ALA A 68 34.28 25.54 -2.58
C ALA A 68 33.62 24.25 -3.10
N LYS A 69 34.38 23.40 -3.80
CA LYS A 69 33.83 22.23 -4.53
C LYS A 69 32.88 21.36 -3.69
N LYS A 70 33.16 21.15 -2.41
CA LYS A 70 32.33 20.34 -1.49
C LYS A 70 31.00 20.99 -1.09
N GLU A 71 30.85 22.29 -1.33
CA GLU A 71 29.68 23.08 -0.93
C GLU A 71 28.79 23.48 -2.11
N ARG A 72 29.02 22.88 -3.29
CA ARG A 72 28.37 23.29 -4.54
C ARG A 72 26.92 22.84 -4.69
N CYS A 73 26.52 21.75 -4.03
CA CYS A 73 25.15 21.25 -4.11
C CYS A 73 24.19 22.18 -3.36
N ARG A 74 23.56 23.09 -4.11
CA ARG A 74 22.64 24.10 -3.56
C ARG A 74 21.18 23.86 -3.97
N VAL A 75 20.94 23.06 -5.01
CA VAL A 75 19.58 22.76 -5.52
C VAL A 75 19.33 21.25 -5.49
N LEU A 76 18.26 20.85 -4.82
CA LEU A 76 17.79 19.49 -4.78
C LEU A 76 16.47 19.38 -5.55
N TYR A 77 16.43 18.54 -6.58
CA TYR A 77 15.21 18.23 -7.30
C TYR A 77 14.77 16.81 -6.96
N VAL A 78 13.55 16.66 -6.45
CA VAL A 78 12.96 15.38 -6.06
C VAL A 78 11.87 15.01 -7.05
N SER A 79 12.11 13.91 -7.76
CA SER A 79 11.15 13.30 -8.68
C SER A 79 10.48 12.08 -8.05
N PRO A 80 9.15 11.91 -8.18
CA PRO A 80 8.49 10.67 -7.78
C PRO A 80 8.87 9.49 -8.69
N LEU A 81 9.33 9.73 -9.93
CA LEU A 81 9.67 8.70 -10.89
C LEU A 81 11.12 8.80 -11.38
N LYS A 82 11.78 7.65 -11.52
CA LYS A 82 13.15 7.59 -12.06
C LYS A 82 13.24 8.07 -13.51
N ALA A 83 12.25 7.73 -14.34
CA ALA A 83 12.21 8.16 -15.75
C ALA A 83 12.13 9.69 -15.89
N LEU A 84 11.24 10.32 -15.11
CA LEU A 84 11.13 11.79 -15.04
C LEU A 84 12.45 12.44 -14.57
N ALA A 85 13.20 11.82 -13.66
CA ALA A 85 14.51 12.33 -13.24
C ALA A 85 15.53 12.38 -14.40
N VAL A 86 15.55 11.38 -15.27
CA VAL A 86 16.41 11.33 -16.47
C VAL A 86 15.97 12.37 -17.50
N ASP A 87 14.65 12.50 -17.72
CA ASP A 87 14.11 13.46 -18.67
C ASP A 87 14.44 14.92 -18.27
N VAL A 88 14.31 15.23 -16.98
CA VAL A 88 14.62 16.56 -16.44
C VAL A 88 16.10 16.90 -16.59
N GLU A 89 17.01 15.97 -16.30
CA GLU A 89 18.46 16.19 -16.49
C GLU A 89 18.78 16.52 -17.96
N ARG A 90 18.16 15.80 -18.91
CA ARG A 90 18.30 16.09 -20.34
C ARG A 90 17.74 17.47 -20.70
N ASN A 91 16.56 17.81 -20.20
CA ASN A 91 15.88 19.08 -20.49
C ASN A 91 16.61 20.30 -19.91
N LEU A 92 17.43 20.10 -18.87
CA LEU A 92 18.28 21.15 -18.29
C LEU A 92 19.52 21.50 -19.13
N ARG A 93 19.95 20.63 -20.05
CA ARG A 93 21.17 20.90 -20.87
C ARG A 93 21.01 22.10 -21.79
N ALA A 94 19.85 22.23 -22.43
CA ALA A 94 19.54 23.33 -23.35
C ALA A 94 19.58 24.71 -22.68
N PRO A 95 18.89 24.96 -21.54
CA PRO A 95 18.98 26.25 -20.86
C PRO A 95 20.39 26.55 -20.34
N LEU A 96 21.08 25.57 -19.75
CA LEU A 96 22.44 25.78 -19.21
C LEU A 96 23.43 26.20 -20.32
N ALA A 97 23.44 25.47 -21.44
CA ALA A 97 24.31 25.79 -22.56
C ALA A 97 23.89 27.11 -23.24
N GLY A 98 22.60 27.32 -23.44
CA GLY A 98 22.06 28.51 -24.11
C GLY A 98 22.26 29.80 -23.33
N ILE A 99 22.22 29.77 -22.00
CA ILE A 99 22.54 30.94 -21.16
C ILE A 99 24.05 31.18 -21.13
N ALA A 100 24.86 30.12 -21.08
CA ALA A 100 26.32 30.24 -21.09
C ALA A 100 26.85 30.96 -22.35
N THR A 101 26.22 30.75 -23.50
CA THR A 101 26.60 31.43 -24.75
C THR A 101 26.23 32.91 -24.81
N GLN A 102 25.35 33.41 -23.91
CA GLN A 102 24.98 34.84 -23.85
C GLN A 102 26.04 35.73 -23.17
N GLY A 103 27.05 35.12 -22.54
CA GLY A 103 28.16 35.80 -21.86
C GLY A 103 27.83 36.35 -20.46
N GLY A 104 28.87 36.70 -19.69
CA GLY A 104 28.73 37.28 -18.34
C GLY A 104 28.44 36.28 -17.21
N VAL A 105 28.58 34.99 -17.47
CA VAL A 105 28.35 33.89 -16.52
C VAL A 105 29.59 33.66 -15.64
N LEU A 106 29.39 33.53 -14.33
CA LEU A 106 30.47 33.27 -13.38
C LEU A 106 30.77 31.78 -13.21
N HIS A 107 29.73 30.94 -13.31
CA HIS A 107 29.84 29.49 -13.14
C HIS A 107 28.78 28.77 -13.97
N VAL A 108 29.13 27.62 -14.55
CA VAL A 108 28.16 26.76 -15.26
C VAL A 108 27.81 25.58 -14.34
N PRO A 109 26.55 25.48 -13.87
CA PRO A 109 26.11 24.44 -12.94
C PRO A 109 26.32 23.02 -13.49
N GLN A 110 26.86 22.15 -12.65
CA GLN A 110 26.91 20.71 -12.88
C GLN A 110 25.61 20.06 -12.38
N VAL A 111 25.01 19.21 -13.22
CA VAL A 111 23.80 18.45 -12.90
C VAL A 111 24.16 16.98 -12.78
N ALA A 112 23.65 16.30 -11.75
CA ALA A 112 23.79 14.84 -11.65
C ALA A 112 22.53 14.17 -11.08
N ILE A 113 22.34 12.90 -11.45
CA ILE A 113 21.22 12.08 -11.02
C ILE A 113 21.68 11.06 -9.97
N ARG A 114 21.06 11.09 -8.80
CA ARG A 114 21.23 10.09 -7.75
C ARG A 114 19.94 9.32 -7.52
N THR A 115 19.85 8.11 -8.06
CA THR A 115 18.76 7.16 -7.81
C THR A 115 19.30 5.82 -7.30
N GLY A 116 18.41 4.87 -6.99
CA GLY A 116 18.80 3.49 -6.70
C GLY A 116 19.58 2.81 -7.82
N ASP A 117 19.55 3.34 -9.05
CA ASP A 117 20.22 2.76 -10.21
C ASP A 117 21.62 3.36 -10.46
N THR A 118 22.02 4.39 -9.71
CA THR A 118 23.33 5.05 -9.88
C THR A 118 24.48 4.10 -9.49
N PRO A 119 25.45 3.83 -10.38
CA PRO A 119 26.60 2.98 -10.10
C PRO A 119 27.41 3.41 -8.87
N ALA A 120 28.10 2.46 -8.23
CA ALA A 120 28.92 2.74 -7.04
C ALA A 120 30.04 3.77 -7.32
N SER A 121 30.66 3.71 -8.50
CA SER A 121 31.70 4.64 -8.95
C SER A 121 31.18 6.09 -9.03
N GLU A 122 30.04 6.29 -9.68
CA GLU A 122 29.39 7.61 -9.78
C GLU A 122 28.97 8.14 -8.41
N ARG A 123 28.43 7.28 -7.54
CA ARG A 123 28.11 7.66 -6.16
C ARG A 123 29.34 8.16 -5.40
N ALA A 124 30.48 7.47 -5.53
CA ALA A 124 31.74 7.89 -4.91
C ALA A 124 32.29 9.19 -5.52
N GLN A 125 32.12 9.39 -6.82
CA GLN A 125 32.49 10.64 -7.49
C GLN A 125 31.67 11.82 -6.98
N MET A 126 30.35 11.67 -6.82
CA MET A 126 29.48 12.72 -6.27
C MET A 126 29.89 13.16 -4.86
N LEU A 127 30.44 12.25 -4.04
CA LEU A 127 30.95 12.60 -2.71
C LEU A 127 32.23 13.45 -2.77
N ARG A 128 33.08 13.21 -3.77
CA ARG A 128 34.34 13.95 -3.96
C ARG A 128 34.09 15.30 -4.61
N THR A 129 33.20 15.33 -5.59
CA THR A 129 32.81 16.49 -6.38
C THR A 129 31.29 16.53 -6.50
N PRO A 130 30.58 17.08 -5.49
CA PRO A 130 29.14 17.25 -5.53
C PRO A 130 28.68 18.08 -6.73
N PRO A 131 27.55 17.73 -7.37
CA PRO A 131 26.95 18.56 -8.41
C PRO A 131 26.38 19.84 -7.80
N ASP A 132 26.10 20.86 -8.62
CA ASP A 132 25.37 22.06 -8.20
C ASP A 132 23.87 21.80 -8.06
N ILE A 133 23.34 20.98 -8.98
CA ILE A 133 21.94 20.52 -9.03
C ILE A 133 21.92 19.00 -8.88
N LEU A 134 21.35 18.51 -7.79
CA LEU A 134 21.16 17.08 -7.53
C LEU A 134 19.72 16.67 -7.83
N ILE A 135 19.53 15.81 -8.82
CA ILE A 135 18.25 15.20 -9.15
C ILE A 135 18.16 13.84 -8.43
N THR A 136 17.10 13.60 -7.67
CA THR A 136 16.95 12.37 -6.88
C THR A 136 15.50 11.90 -6.73
N THR A 137 15.30 10.79 -6.03
CA THR A 137 13.97 10.27 -5.64
C THR A 137 13.79 10.33 -4.12
N PRO A 138 12.56 10.26 -3.58
CA PRO A 138 12.31 10.23 -2.14
C PRO A 138 13.15 9.18 -1.39
N GLU A 139 13.21 7.96 -1.92
CA GLU A 139 13.96 6.86 -1.31
C GLU A 139 15.46 7.13 -1.34
N SER A 140 15.96 7.70 -2.44
CA SER A 140 17.38 7.99 -2.61
C SER A 140 17.83 9.16 -1.74
N LEU A 141 16.98 10.16 -1.53
CA LEU A 141 17.20 11.24 -0.57
C LEU A 141 17.32 10.70 0.86
N TYR A 142 16.38 9.83 1.27
CA TYR A 142 16.46 9.16 2.57
C TYR A 142 17.77 8.38 2.74
N LEU A 143 18.23 7.67 1.70
CA LEU A 143 19.50 6.96 1.72
C LEU A 143 20.70 7.90 1.88
N LEU A 144 20.70 9.05 1.20
CA LEU A 144 21.74 10.07 1.35
C LEU A 144 21.79 10.60 2.78
N LEU A 145 20.63 10.99 3.33
CA LEU A 145 20.48 11.50 4.69
C LEU A 145 20.88 10.50 5.78
N THR A 146 20.76 9.21 5.49
CA THR A 146 21.08 8.09 6.41
C THR A 146 22.51 7.58 6.23
N SER A 147 23.37 8.33 5.54
CA SER A 147 24.77 7.97 5.31
C SER A 147 25.67 9.20 5.46
N GLN A 148 26.99 9.01 5.39
CA GLN A 148 27.95 10.13 5.33
C GLN A 148 27.73 11.04 4.10
N ALA A 149 26.99 10.57 3.09
CA ALA A 149 26.65 11.37 1.92
C ALA A 149 25.82 12.61 2.25
N ARG A 150 25.15 12.67 3.40
CA ARG A 150 24.39 13.85 3.85
C ARG A 150 25.21 15.13 3.90
N GLU A 151 26.53 15.04 4.07
CA GLU A 151 27.43 16.20 4.12
C GLU A 151 27.34 17.06 2.85
N ILE A 152 27.13 16.43 1.68
CA ILE A 152 26.97 17.16 0.43
C ILE A 152 25.64 17.92 0.35
N LEU A 153 24.68 17.64 1.24
CA LEU A 153 23.35 18.24 1.25
C LEU A 153 23.22 19.43 2.21
N ARG A 154 24.17 19.63 3.13
CA ARG A 154 24.17 20.79 4.05
C ARG A 154 24.08 22.17 3.36
N PRO A 155 24.70 22.38 2.17
CA PRO A 155 24.60 23.65 1.45
C PRO A 155 23.31 23.84 0.67
N VAL A 156 22.41 22.85 0.62
CA VAL A 156 21.15 22.94 -0.14
C VAL A 156 20.29 24.10 0.39
N GLU A 157 19.71 24.83 -0.55
CA GLU A 157 18.94 26.05 -0.30
C GLU A 157 17.56 25.99 -0.93
N THR A 158 17.45 25.28 -2.06
CA THR A 158 16.22 25.15 -2.81
C THR A 158 15.90 23.67 -3.01
N VAL A 159 14.68 23.28 -2.64
CA VAL A 159 14.13 21.94 -2.90
C VAL A 159 12.96 22.08 -3.85
N ILE A 160 13.03 21.42 -5.00
CA ILE A 160 11.94 21.33 -5.96
C ILE A 160 11.32 19.95 -5.84
N VAL A 161 10.03 19.87 -5.56
CA VAL A 161 9.24 18.63 -5.50
C VAL A 161 8.30 18.62 -6.71
N ASP A 162 8.65 17.85 -7.74
CA ASP A 162 7.80 17.74 -8.93
C ASP A 162 6.72 16.68 -8.74
N GLU A 163 5.61 16.86 -9.46
CA GLU A 163 4.42 16.04 -9.41
C GLU A 163 4.01 15.69 -7.97
N ILE A 164 4.02 16.71 -7.08
CA ILE A 164 3.71 16.57 -5.65
C ILE A 164 2.38 15.85 -5.42
N HIS A 165 1.44 16.00 -6.36
CA HIS A 165 0.12 15.39 -6.34
C HIS A 165 0.15 13.86 -6.23
N SER A 166 1.17 13.21 -6.79
CA SER A 166 1.36 11.75 -6.71
C SER A 166 1.86 11.30 -5.34
N LEU A 167 2.35 12.23 -4.52
CA LEU A 167 2.91 11.97 -3.20
C LEU A 167 1.92 12.30 -2.09
N VAL A 168 1.05 13.31 -2.27
CA VAL A 168 0.08 13.78 -1.26
C VAL A 168 -0.66 12.62 -0.59
N PRO A 169 -1.41 11.74 -1.29
CA PRO A 169 -2.28 10.76 -0.64
C PRO A 169 -1.53 9.51 -0.13
N THR A 170 -0.20 9.54 -0.02
CA THR A 170 0.58 8.31 0.17
C THR A 170 1.52 8.39 1.37
N LYS A 171 1.78 7.22 1.98
CA LYS A 171 2.88 7.06 2.96
C LYS A 171 4.25 7.43 2.38
N ARG A 172 4.41 7.33 1.06
CA ARG A 172 5.62 7.78 0.34
C ARG A 172 5.82 9.30 0.45
N GLY A 173 4.74 10.07 0.35
CA GLY A 173 4.74 11.50 0.63
C GLY A 173 5.11 11.79 2.09
N ALA A 174 4.45 11.12 3.04
CA ALA A 174 4.77 11.30 4.46
C ALA A 174 6.25 11.02 4.77
N HIS A 175 6.80 9.97 4.17
CA HIS A 175 8.21 9.65 4.25
C HIS A 175 9.12 10.73 3.63
N LEU A 176 8.78 11.26 2.45
CA LEU A 176 9.53 12.35 1.82
C LEU A 176 9.55 13.59 2.71
N PHE A 177 8.39 14.08 3.15
CA PHE A 177 8.29 15.35 3.87
C PHE A 177 8.94 15.28 5.26
N LEU A 178 8.96 14.10 5.91
CA LEU A 178 9.79 13.89 7.10
C LEU A 178 11.30 13.86 6.76
N SER A 179 11.69 13.34 5.60
CA SER A 179 13.08 13.42 5.12
C SER A 179 13.50 14.86 4.82
N LEU A 180 12.57 15.71 4.35
CA LEU A 180 12.82 17.14 4.14
C LEU A 180 13.00 17.89 5.47
N GLU A 181 12.32 17.49 6.55
CA GLU A 181 12.59 18.08 7.88
C GLU A 181 13.97 17.65 8.43
N ARG A 182 14.39 16.41 8.19
CA ARG A 182 15.78 15.97 8.49
C ARG A 182 16.80 16.78 7.71
N LEU A 183 16.55 17.04 6.43
CA LEU A 183 17.40 17.90 5.60
C LEU A 183 17.40 19.35 6.13
N GLN A 184 16.22 19.89 6.46
CA GLN A 184 16.05 21.23 7.02
C GLN A 184 16.85 21.43 8.32
N GLN A 185 16.95 20.41 9.17
CA GLN A 185 17.73 20.47 10.41
C GLN A 185 19.24 20.57 10.14
N GLN A 186 19.73 19.99 9.04
CA GLN A 186 21.15 19.97 8.67
C GLN A 186 21.54 21.11 7.72
N ALA A 187 20.56 21.74 7.08
CA ALA A 187 20.76 22.85 6.16
C ALA A 187 21.31 24.08 6.89
N ARG A 188 22.24 24.81 6.26
CA ARG A 188 22.82 26.04 6.82
C ARG A 188 21.83 27.21 6.91
N ARG A 189 20.74 27.13 6.14
CA ARG A 189 19.72 28.16 6.00
C ARG A 189 18.36 27.49 5.86
N GLU A 190 17.28 28.28 6.01
CA GLU A 190 15.95 27.77 5.73
C GLU A 190 15.79 27.38 4.25
N LEU A 191 15.20 26.22 4.01
CA LEU A 191 15.01 25.70 2.65
C LEU A 191 13.83 26.40 1.98
N GLN A 192 14.07 26.95 0.79
CA GLN A 192 13.00 27.33 -0.11
C GLN A 192 12.42 26.05 -0.75
N ARG A 193 11.14 25.78 -0.55
CA ARG A 193 10.46 24.59 -1.10
C ARG A 193 9.52 24.99 -2.24
N ILE A 194 9.71 24.40 -3.41
CA ILE A 194 8.91 24.65 -4.61
C ILE A 194 8.18 23.36 -4.98
N GLY A 195 6.85 23.35 -4.86
CA GLY A 195 6.01 22.22 -5.26
C GLY A 195 5.41 22.45 -6.64
N LEU A 196 5.48 21.45 -7.51
CA LEU A 196 4.87 21.50 -8.85
C LEU A 196 3.73 20.49 -8.94
N SER A 197 2.57 20.93 -9.39
CA SER A 197 1.40 20.09 -9.57
C SER A 197 0.62 20.47 -10.83
N ALA A 198 -0.02 19.49 -11.46
CA ALA A 198 -0.97 19.73 -12.55
C ALA A 198 -2.44 19.62 -12.12
N THR A 199 -2.75 18.82 -11.10
CA THR A 199 -4.12 18.55 -10.65
C THR A 199 -4.11 18.31 -9.14
N GLN A 200 -4.62 19.26 -8.33
CA GLN A 200 -4.72 19.06 -6.88
C GLN A 200 -5.83 19.89 -6.21
N ARG A 201 -6.44 19.31 -5.17
CA ARG A 201 -7.42 19.96 -4.29
C ARG A 201 -7.44 19.26 -2.92
N PRO A 202 -7.59 19.99 -1.79
CA PRO A 202 -7.50 21.44 -1.66
C PRO A 202 -6.04 21.92 -1.65
N LEU A 203 -5.75 23.08 -2.27
CA LEU A 203 -4.38 23.58 -2.40
C LEU A 203 -3.73 23.96 -1.07
N ASP A 204 -4.53 24.39 -0.09
CA ASP A 204 -4.03 24.73 1.26
C ASP A 204 -3.45 23.52 1.99
N GLU A 205 -4.06 22.35 1.86
CA GLU A 205 -3.54 21.10 2.45
C GLU A 205 -2.24 20.67 1.77
N VAL A 206 -2.13 20.83 0.44
CA VAL A 206 -0.90 20.53 -0.29
C VAL A 206 0.21 21.53 0.04
N ALA A 207 -0.12 22.80 0.21
CA ALA A 207 0.80 23.84 0.64
C ALA A 207 1.30 23.58 2.07
N ARG A 208 0.40 23.17 2.97
CA ARG A 208 0.73 22.75 4.33
C ARG A 208 1.69 21.56 4.35
N LEU A 209 1.45 20.56 3.49
CA LEU A 209 2.35 19.43 3.32
C LEU A 209 3.73 19.86 2.83
N LEU A 210 3.79 20.71 1.80
CA LEU A 210 5.03 21.22 1.22
C LEU A 210 5.87 21.99 2.24
N GLY A 211 5.26 22.97 2.91
CA GLY A 211 5.94 23.85 3.84
C GLY A 211 6.28 23.19 5.17
N GLY A 212 5.48 22.23 5.63
CA GLY A 212 5.53 21.76 7.01
C GLY A 212 5.14 22.89 7.97
N GLY A 213 5.64 22.83 9.20
CA GLY A 213 5.32 23.82 10.22
C GLY A 213 6.29 23.81 11.39
N GLN A 214 5.97 24.61 12.39
CA GLN A 214 6.70 24.67 13.65
C GLN A 214 5.77 24.33 14.81
N PRO A 215 6.17 23.42 15.72
CA PRO A 215 5.49 23.26 17.00
C PRO A 215 5.74 24.50 17.86
N ALA A 216 4.68 25.20 18.27
CA ALA A 216 4.73 26.37 19.16
C ALA A 216 3.87 26.10 20.39
N GLY A 217 4.43 25.36 21.36
CA GLY A 217 3.69 24.85 22.51
C GLY A 217 2.58 23.88 22.08
N LYS A 218 1.33 24.14 22.48
CA LYS A 218 0.17 23.34 22.06
C LYS A 218 -0.34 23.67 20.64
N LYS A 219 0.16 24.73 20.00
CA LYS A 219 -0.31 25.16 18.68
C LYS A 219 0.73 24.80 17.62
N TRP A 220 0.29 24.22 16.51
CA TRP A 220 1.13 23.99 15.34
C TRP A 220 0.91 25.12 14.33
N ARG A 221 1.99 25.74 13.84
CA ARG A 221 1.90 26.83 12.85
C ARG A 221 2.50 26.39 11.52
N PRO A 222 1.75 26.41 10.41
CA PRO A 222 2.31 26.10 9.09
C PRO A 222 3.37 27.13 8.69
N ARG A 223 4.43 26.69 8.00
CA ARG A 223 5.35 27.61 7.32
C ARG A 223 4.62 28.26 6.14
N PRO A 224 4.87 29.55 5.85
CA PRO A 224 4.22 30.23 4.74
C PRO A 224 4.64 29.59 3.40
N VAL A 225 3.64 29.30 2.56
CA VAL A 225 3.82 28.84 1.18
C VAL A 225 2.89 29.66 0.30
N THR A 226 3.46 30.33 -0.69
CA THR A 226 2.69 31.11 -1.65
C THR A 226 2.06 30.17 -2.69
N ILE A 227 0.73 30.14 -2.75
CA ILE A 227 0.00 29.32 -3.73
C ILE A 227 -0.15 30.13 -5.01
N VAL A 228 0.40 29.61 -6.10
CA VAL A 228 0.26 30.17 -7.44
C VAL A 228 -0.63 29.25 -8.26
N ASP A 229 -1.90 29.64 -8.38
CA ASP A 229 -2.85 28.98 -9.27
C ASP A 229 -2.78 29.59 -10.68
N ALA A 230 -2.01 28.93 -11.54
CA ALA A 230 -1.95 29.21 -12.97
C ALA A 230 -2.83 28.24 -13.78
N GLY A 231 -3.76 27.56 -13.12
CA GLY A 231 -4.83 26.79 -13.75
C GLY A 231 -5.58 27.65 -14.76
N SER A 232 -5.85 27.05 -15.91
CA SER A 232 -6.83 27.54 -16.87
C SER A 232 -7.72 26.35 -17.25
N LYS A 233 -8.98 26.61 -17.61
CA LYS A 233 -9.80 25.61 -18.29
C LYS A 233 -9.13 25.35 -19.64
N LYS A 234 -8.22 24.39 -19.68
CA LYS A 234 -7.59 23.96 -20.92
C LYS A 234 -8.71 23.33 -21.74
N GLU A 235 -8.89 23.79 -22.98
CA GLU A 235 -9.78 23.08 -23.90
C GLU A 235 -9.24 21.66 -24.04
N LEU A 236 -10.08 20.68 -23.72
CA LEU A 236 -9.82 19.26 -23.84
C LEU A 236 -10.77 18.73 -24.90
N GLU A 237 -10.25 18.05 -25.91
CA GLU A 237 -11.09 17.35 -26.88
C GLU A 237 -11.22 15.90 -26.42
N VAL A 238 -12.18 15.63 -25.54
CA VAL A 238 -12.48 14.27 -25.08
C VAL A 238 -13.73 13.77 -25.80
N ARG A 239 -13.61 12.60 -26.43
CA ARG A 239 -14.75 11.89 -27.03
C ARG A 239 -14.99 10.57 -26.32
N VAL A 240 -16.24 10.17 -26.21
CA VAL A 240 -16.62 8.83 -25.75
C VAL A 240 -17.24 8.10 -26.93
N GLU A 241 -16.60 7.03 -27.39
CA GLU A 241 -17.00 6.29 -28.58
C GLU A 241 -17.54 4.89 -28.21
N VAL A 242 -18.65 4.50 -28.82
CA VAL A 242 -19.21 3.15 -28.72
C VAL A 242 -19.34 2.55 -30.13
N PRO A 243 -18.54 1.51 -30.48
CA PRO A 243 -18.47 1.02 -31.85
C PRO A 243 -19.62 0.09 -32.26
N VAL A 244 -20.61 -0.12 -31.38
CA VAL A 244 -21.76 -1.00 -31.60
C VAL A 244 -23.07 -0.24 -31.41
N ASP A 245 -24.13 -0.65 -32.11
CA ASP A 245 -25.42 0.03 -32.01
C ASP A 245 -26.13 -0.24 -30.66
N ASP A 246 -25.93 -1.43 -30.08
CA ASP A 246 -26.60 -1.87 -28.86
C ASP A 246 -25.67 -2.67 -27.94
N LEU A 247 -25.31 -2.08 -26.81
CA LEU A 247 -24.46 -2.68 -25.78
C LEU A 247 -25.21 -3.69 -24.89
N SER A 248 -26.55 -3.76 -24.94
CA SER A 248 -27.33 -4.68 -24.09
C SER A 248 -27.17 -6.14 -24.51
N ARG A 249 -26.89 -6.39 -25.79
CA ARG A 249 -26.75 -7.74 -26.38
C ARG A 249 -25.36 -8.35 -26.22
N LEU A 250 -24.46 -7.69 -25.49
CA LEU A 250 -23.13 -8.23 -25.20
C LEU A 250 -23.26 -9.38 -24.19
N GLY A 251 -22.56 -10.49 -24.44
CA GLY A 251 -22.62 -11.70 -23.61
C GLY A 251 -23.66 -12.74 -24.02
N GLU A 252 -24.61 -12.39 -24.90
CA GLU A 252 -25.54 -13.34 -25.51
C GLU A 252 -24.80 -14.37 -26.39
N LEU A 253 -25.32 -15.59 -26.47
CA LEU A 253 -24.79 -16.64 -27.36
C LEU A 253 -25.21 -16.32 -28.79
N GLU A 254 -24.26 -16.22 -29.70
CA GLU A 254 -24.52 -16.04 -31.13
C GLU A 254 -24.74 -17.42 -31.78
N GLU A 255 -25.94 -17.67 -32.33
CA GLU A 255 -26.21 -18.86 -33.15
C GLU A 255 -25.51 -18.69 -34.50
N ILE A 256 -24.39 -19.40 -34.68
CA ILE A 256 -23.71 -19.48 -35.98
C ILE A 256 -24.48 -20.48 -36.86
N PRO A 257 -24.83 -20.16 -38.13
CA PRO A 257 -25.48 -21.10 -39.02
C PRO A 257 -24.72 -22.42 -39.14
N SER A 258 -25.42 -23.55 -39.02
CA SER A 258 -24.86 -24.90 -39.04
C SER A 258 -24.14 -25.22 -40.37
N GLY A 259 -22.86 -25.61 -40.29
CA GLY A 259 -22.05 -26.10 -41.40
C GLY A 259 -20.82 -26.88 -40.89
N PRO A 260 -20.14 -27.69 -41.72
CA PRO A 260 -19.08 -28.63 -41.29
C PRO A 260 -17.79 -27.97 -40.75
N ALA A 261 -17.77 -26.63 -40.61
CA ALA A 261 -16.69 -25.85 -40.02
C ALA A 261 -17.17 -24.93 -38.88
N SER A 262 -18.34 -25.19 -38.28
CA SER A 262 -18.86 -24.36 -37.19
C SER A 262 -18.06 -24.57 -35.90
N ALA A 263 -17.36 -23.53 -35.44
CA ALA A 263 -16.95 -23.43 -34.05
C ALA A 263 -18.21 -23.38 -33.17
N GLY A 264 -18.14 -23.93 -31.95
CA GLY A 264 -19.25 -23.90 -30.99
C GLY A 264 -19.75 -22.48 -30.67
N PRO A 265 -20.90 -22.33 -30.00
CA PRO A 265 -21.54 -21.04 -29.77
C PRO A 265 -20.59 -20.06 -29.07
N GLN A 266 -20.35 -18.89 -29.68
CA GLN A 266 -19.49 -17.84 -29.14
C GLN A 266 -20.34 -16.75 -28.47
N ARG A 267 -19.90 -16.29 -27.30
CA ARG A 267 -20.52 -15.14 -26.62
C ARG A 267 -20.15 -13.85 -27.34
N ARG A 268 -21.14 -13.00 -27.61
CA ARG A 268 -20.95 -11.73 -28.28
C ARG A 268 -20.06 -10.80 -27.45
N SER A 269 -18.93 -10.39 -28.01
CA SER A 269 -17.91 -9.58 -27.34
C SER A 269 -17.81 -8.20 -27.99
N ILE A 270 -17.47 -7.18 -27.21
CA ILE A 270 -17.23 -5.81 -27.71
C ILE A 270 -15.85 -5.68 -28.40
N TRP A 271 -14.90 -6.54 -28.07
CA TRP A 271 -13.51 -6.46 -28.52
C TRP A 271 -13.33 -6.54 -30.05
N PRO A 272 -14.04 -7.42 -30.79
CA PRO A 272 -14.01 -7.45 -32.25
C PRO A 272 -14.43 -6.13 -32.91
N SER A 273 -15.24 -5.31 -32.24
CA SER A 273 -15.63 -3.97 -32.72
C SER A 273 -14.67 -2.88 -32.28
N ILE A 274 -14.05 -3.01 -31.10
CA ILE A 274 -13.05 -2.05 -30.58
C ILE A 274 -11.72 -2.18 -31.34
N HIS A 275 -11.20 -3.38 -31.58
CA HIS A 275 -9.85 -3.55 -32.17
C HIS A 275 -9.69 -2.86 -33.53
N PRO A 276 -10.61 -3.01 -34.50
CA PRO A 276 -10.50 -2.32 -35.79
C PRO A 276 -10.52 -0.80 -35.64
N ARG A 277 -11.42 -0.28 -34.78
CA ARG A 277 -11.51 1.15 -34.51
C ARG A 277 -10.24 1.71 -33.87
N LEU A 278 -9.63 0.99 -32.93
CA LEU A 278 -8.34 1.36 -32.37
C LEU A 278 -7.24 1.38 -33.43
N LEU A 279 -7.21 0.39 -34.32
CA LEU A 279 -6.22 0.34 -35.41
C LEU A 279 -6.40 1.50 -36.40
N GLU A 280 -7.63 1.90 -36.70
CA GLU A 280 -7.91 3.11 -37.49
C GLU A 280 -7.37 4.37 -36.80
N LEU A 281 -7.63 4.53 -35.50
CA LEU A 281 -7.14 5.67 -34.71
C LEU A 281 -5.61 5.70 -34.69
N ILE A 282 -4.96 4.55 -34.49
CA ILE A 282 -3.49 4.42 -34.52
C ILE A 282 -2.93 4.84 -35.88
N ARG A 283 -3.56 4.42 -36.99
CA ARG A 283 -3.11 4.75 -38.35
C ARG A 283 -3.35 6.22 -38.71
N ALA A 284 -4.35 6.85 -38.10
CA ALA A 284 -4.70 8.25 -38.35
C ALA A 284 -3.83 9.26 -37.59
N HIS A 285 -3.02 8.79 -36.63
CA HIS A 285 -2.22 9.63 -35.74
C HIS A 285 -0.73 9.25 -35.83
N ARG A 286 0.16 10.16 -35.43
CA ARG A 286 1.60 9.89 -35.45
C ARG A 286 1.99 8.85 -34.40
N SER A 287 1.52 9.04 -33.17
CA SER A 287 1.75 8.11 -32.07
C SER A 287 0.58 8.14 -31.10
N THR A 288 -0.02 6.97 -30.85
CA THR A 288 -1.17 6.82 -29.94
C THR A 288 -0.77 6.18 -28.62
N MET A 289 -1.18 6.76 -27.50
CA MET A 289 -1.00 6.17 -26.18
C MET A 289 -2.33 5.59 -25.67
N ILE A 290 -2.39 4.27 -25.50
CA ILE A 290 -3.59 3.55 -25.07
C ILE A 290 -3.43 3.17 -23.60
N PHE A 291 -4.22 3.78 -22.72
CA PHE A 291 -4.29 3.42 -21.31
C PHE A 291 -5.29 2.30 -21.05
N VAL A 292 -4.85 1.33 -20.26
CA VAL A 292 -5.69 0.23 -19.77
C VAL A 292 -5.48 0.08 -18.26
N ASN A 293 -6.52 -0.38 -17.58
CA ASN A 293 -6.46 -0.48 -16.12
C ASN A 293 -5.81 -1.80 -15.61
N SER A 294 -5.41 -2.75 -16.47
CA SER A 294 -4.72 -3.99 -16.05
C SER A 294 -3.56 -4.40 -16.97
N ARG A 295 -2.53 -5.03 -16.38
CA ARG A 295 -1.33 -5.51 -17.10
C ARG A 295 -1.69 -6.59 -18.13
N ARG A 296 -2.56 -7.53 -17.75
CA ARG A 296 -3.06 -8.60 -18.64
C ARG A 296 -3.79 -8.02 -19.84
N LEU A 297 -4.59 -6.97 -19.64
CA LEU A 297 -5.27 -6.30 -20.74
C LEU A 297 -4.28 -5.57 -21.65
N ALA A 298 -3.22 -4.99 -21.10
CA ALA A 298 -2.19 -4.31 -21.89
C ALA A 298 -1.52 -5.26 -22.89
N GLU A 299 -1.05 -6.41 -22.39
CA GLU A 299 -0.42 -7.45 -23.22
C GLU A 299 -1.41 -8.01 -24.25
N ARG A 300 -2.63 -8.36 -23.82
CA ARG A 300 -3.66 -8.92 -24.70
C ARG A 300 -4.05 -7.96 -25.83
N LEU A 301 -4.22 -6.67 -25.51
CA LEU A 301 -4.62 -5.66 -26.48
C LEU A 301 -3.48 -5.36 -27.46
N ALA A 302 -2.24 -5.23 -26.97
CA ALA A 302 -1.08 -5.05 -27.85
C ALA A 302 -0.93 -6.22 -28.83
N GLY A 303 -1.06 -7.46 -28.34
CA GLY A 303 -1.03 -8.66 -29.18
C GLY A 303 -2.14 -8.66 -30.25
N ALA A 304 -3.39 -8.41 -29.86
CA ALA A 304 -4.53 -8.40 -30.77
C ALA A 304 -4.41 -7.31 -31.85
N LEU A 305 -3.89 -6.13 -31.51
CA LEU A 305 -3.66 -5.05 -32.47
C LEU A 305 -2.57 -5.41 -33.49
N ASN A 306 -1.49 -6.06 -33.05
CA ASN A 306 -0.40 -6.50 -33.93
C ASN A 306 -0.86 -7.61 -34.87
N GLU A 307 -1.62 -8.58 -34.37
CA GLU A 307 -2.21 -9.65 -35.18
C GLU A 307 -3.13 -9.07 -36.26
N LEU A 308 -4.04 -8.17 -35.88
CA LEU A 308 -4.96 -7.51 -36.83
C LEU A 308 -4.22 -6.64 -37.85
N ALA A 309 -3.11 -6.02 -37.47
CA ALA A 309 -2.31 -5.18 -38.35
C ALA A 309 -1.37 -5.98 -39.28
N GLY A 310 -1.07 -7.24 -38.96
CA GLY A 310 -0.05 -8.05 -39.64
C GLY A 310 1.39 -7.56 -39.41
N ALA A 311 1.61 -6.66 -38.45
CA ALA A 311 2.89 -6.04 -38.14
C ALA A 311 2.93 -5.53 -36.69
N GLU A 312 4.12 -5.29 -36.14
CA GLU A 312 4.29 -4.66 -34.81
C GLU A 312 3.90 -3.17 -34.88
N VAL A 313 2.65 -2.87 -34.53
CA VAL A 313 2.11 -1.51 -34.44
C VAL A 313 2.00 -1.01 -33.00
N ALA A 314 1.86 -1.94 -32.04
CA ALA A 314 1.64 -1.64 -30.63
C ALA A 314 2.55 -2.47 -29.71
N LEU A 315 3.06 -1.86 -28.64
CA LEU A 315 3.83 -2.52 -27.60
C LEU A 315 3.19 -2.33 -26.22
N ALA A 316 3.20 -3.36 -25.38
CA ALA A 316 2.74 -3.26 -24.00
C ALA A 316 3.80 -2.65 -23.07
N HIS A 317 3.37 -1.76 -22.17
CA HIS A 317 4.23 -1.08 -21.20
C HIS A 317 3.64 -1.09 -19.80
N HIS A 318 4.31 -1.80 -18.88
CA HIS A 318 3.92 -1.86 -17.47
C HIS A 318 5.11 -2.22 -16.57
N GLY A 319 4.93 -2.09 -15.24
CA GLY A 319 6.00 -2.29 -14.25
C GLY A 319 6.71 -3.65 -14.29
N SER A 320 6.08 -4.70 -14.84
CA SER A 320 6.72 -6.02 -15.01
C SER A 320 7.66 -6.12 -16.22
N VAL A 321 7.69 -5.13 -17.13
CA VAL A 321 8.62 -5.13 -18.28
C VAL A 321 10.02 -4.72 -17.80
N ALA A 322 11.04 -5.45 -18.29
CA ALA A 322 12.44 -5.18 -18.00
C ALA A 322 12.82 -3.72 -18.31
N ARG A 323 13.67 -3.12 -17.46
CA ARG A 323 14.01 -1.69 -17.53
C ARG A 323 14.55 -1.27 -18.90
N ASP A 324 15.53 -2.00 -19.42
CA ASP A 324 16.20 -1.63 -20.67
C ASP A 324 15.21 -1.63 -21.84
N LYS A 325 14.29 -2.60 -21.84
CA LYS A 325 13.19 -2.67 -22.81
C LYS A 325 12.20 -1.52 -22.66
N ARG A 326 11.86 -1.11 -21.43
CA ARG A 326 11.03 0.09 -21.19
C ARG A 326 11.69 1.37 -21.70
N GLN A 327 12.98 1.55 -21.42
CA GLN A 327 13.74 2.71 -21.90
C GLN A 327 13.76 2.76 -23.43
N GLU A 328 14.00 1.63 -24.09
CA GLU A 328 13.94 1.52 -25.55
C GLU A 328 12.56 1.89 -26.11
N MET A 329 11.48 1.38 -25.49
CA MET A 329 10.10 1.71 -25.86
C MET A 329 9.81 3.20 -25.70
N GLU A 330 10.20 3.79 -24.56
CA GLU A 330 10.04 5.21 -24.27
C GLU A 330 10.80 6.07 -25.29
N ASP A 331 12.03 5.70 -25.67
CA ASP A 331 12.84 6.40 -26.67
C ASP A 331 12.31 6.26 -28.11
N ARG A 332 11.73 5.10 -28.46
CA ARG A 332 11.03 4.89 -29.74
C ARG A 332 9.77 5.75 -29.81
N LEU A 333 8.99 5.77 -28.73
CA LEU A 333 7.77 6.59 -28.63
C LEU A 333 8.11 8.09 -28.70
N LYS A 334 9.12 8.56 -27.95
CA LYS A 334 9.54 9.97 -27.94
C LYS A 334 9.95 10.49 -29.31
N ARG A 335 10.57 9.64 -30.15
CA ARG A 335 10.96 9.98 -31.53
C ARG A 335 9.81 9.83 -32.55
N GLY A 336 8.67 9.28 -32.14
CA GLY A 336 7.55 8.94 -33.01
C GLY A 336 7.83 7.75 -33.94
N ALA A 337 8.73 6.85 -33.54
CA ALA A 337 9.06 5.63 -34.27
C ALA A 337 8.19 4.43 -33.85
N LEU A 338 7.37 4.59 -32.81
CA LEU A 338 6.41 3.59 -32.34
C LEU A 338 4.98 4.13 -32.59
N PRO A 339 4.17 3.46 -33.44
CA PRO A 339 2.82 3.93 -33.74
C PRO A 339 1.88 3.93 -32.53
N ALA A 340 1.98 2.91 -31.67
CA ALA A 340 1.17 2.83 -30.47
C ALA A 340 1.90 2.20 -29.27
N ILE A 341 1.53 2.65 -28.07
CA ILE A 341 1.93 2.01 -26.82
C ILE A 341 0.68 1.72 -25.97
N VAL A 342 0.59 0.52 -25.42
CA VAL A 342 -0.50 0.11 -24.52
C VAL A 342 0.02 0.06 -23.09
N ALA A 343 -0.37 1.01 -22.26
CA ALA A 343 0.22 1.22 -20.96
C ALA A 343 -0.79 1.14 -19.80
N THR A 344 -0.33 0.73 -18.62
CA THR A 344 -1.05 0.98 -17.36
C THR A 344 -0.71 2.38 -16.84
N SER A 345 -0.98 2.68 -15.56
CA SER A 345 -0.55 3.91 -14.87
C SER A 345 0.98 4.18 -14.89
N SER A 346 1.78 3.26 -15.45
CA SER A 346 3.24 3.41 -15.59
C SER A 346 3.68 4.61 -16.44
N LEU A 347 2.84 5.10 -17.37
CA LEU A 347 3.10 6.28 -18.20
C LEU A 347 2.14 7.45 -17.90
N GLU A 348 1.36 7.35 -16.82
CA GLU A 348 0.38 8.38 -16.42
C GLU A 348 1.07 9.69 -16.02
N LEU A 349 2.29 9.60 -15.47
CA LEU A 349 3.02 10.72 -14.89
C LEU A 349 4.31 11.05 -15.66
N GLY A 350 4.53 12.34 -15.87
CA GLY A 350 5.86 12.97 -15.86
C GLY A 350 6.81 12.74 -17.04
N ILE A 351 6.49 11.97 -18.08
CA ILE A 351 7.41 11.85 -19.23
C ILE A 351 6.91 12.73 -20.38
N ASP A 352 7.80 13.56 -20.93
CA ASP A 352 7.51 14.38 -22.11
C ASP A 352 7.53 13.51 -23.38
N MET A 353 6.33 13.15 -23.85
CA MET A 353 6.12 12.33 -25.05
C MET A 353 5.69 13.20 -26.22
N GLY A 354 6.56 14.11 -26.66
CA GLY A 354 6.23 15.15 -27.64
C GLY A 354 5.74 14.67 -29.03
N ALA A 355 5.87 13.38 -29.35
CA ALA A 355 5.33 12.78 -30.58
C ALA A 355 3.89 12.25 -30.44
N VAL A 356 3.38 12.11 -29.21
CA VAL A 356 2.03 11.58 -28.93
C VAL A 356 0.99 12.67 -29.16
N ASP A 357 0.11 12.44 -30.13
CA ASP A 357 -0.95 13.33 -30.58
C ASP A 357 -2.36 12.81 -30.29
N LEU A 358 -2.47 11.56 -29.80
CA LEU A 358 -3.73 10.98 -29.31
C LEU A 358 -3.51 10.12 -28.06
N VAL A 359 -4.41 10.28 -27.08
CA VAL A 359 -4.58 9.34 -25.98
C VAL A 359 -5.90 8.58 -26.13
N VAL A 360 -5.85 7.27 -25.95
CA VAL A 360 -7.03 6.42 -25.84
C VAL A 360 -7.12 5.88 -24.42
N GLN A 361 -8.29 5.94 -23.81
CA GLN A 361 -8.55 5.39 -22.48
C GLN A 361 -9.59 4.27 -22.61
N ILE A 362 -9.17 3.03 -22.31
CA ILE A 362 -10.07 1.88 -22.27
C ILE A 362 -10.63 1.76 -20.86
N GLU A 363 -11.96 1.66 -20.72
CA GLU A 363 -12.68 1.75 -19.44
C GLU A 363 -12.57 3.15 -18.81
N ALA A 364 -13.50 3.51 -17.92
CA ALA A 364 -13.39 4.73 -17.14
C ALA A 364 -12.04 4.76 -16.38
N PRO A 365 -11.38 5.94 -16.28
CA PRO A 365 -10.21 6.08 -15.44
C PRO A 365 -10.58 5.86 -13.96
N PRO A 366 -9.62 5.47 -13.11
CA PRO A 366 -9.89 5.22 -11.69
C PRO A 366 -10.33 6.49 -10.93
N SER A 367 -9.98 7.67 -11.43
CA SER A 367 -10.41 8.97 -10.93
C SER A 367 -10.39 10.00 -12.05
N ILE A 368 -11.09 11.12 -11.85
CA ILE A 368 -11.10 12.27 -12.77
C ILE A 368 -9.69 12.87 -12.87
N ALA A 369 -8.98 12.99 -11.74
CA ALA A 369 -7.59 13.45 -11.73
C ALA A 369 -6.68 12.55 -12.58
N SER A 370 -6.84 11.22 -12.49
CA SER A 370 -6.08 10.26 -13.31
C SER A 370 -6.40 10.42 -14.80
N GLY A 371 -7.69 10.60 -15.15
CA GLY A 371 -8.12 10.88 -16.51
C GLY A 371 -7.44 12.12 -17.10
N LEU A 372 -7.42 13.23 -16.36
CA LEU A 372 -6.73 14.46 -16.77
C LEU A 372 -5.23 14.27 -16.99
N GLN A 373 -4.57 13.51 -16.11
CA GLN A 373 -3.14 13.22 -16.24
C GLN A 373 -2.83 12.37 -17.47
N ARG A 374 -3.66 11.37 -17.75
CA ARG A 374 -3.54 10.48 -18.91
C ARG A 374 -3.80 11.21 -20.21
N ILE A 375 -4.95 11.87 -20.35
CA ILE A 375 -5.31 12.59 -21.59
C ILE A 375 -4.38 13.78 -21.81
N GLY A 376 -3.92 14.42 -20.74
CA GLY A 376 -2.91 15.48 -20.78
C GLY A 376 -1.53 15.06 -21.31
N ARG A 377 -1.32 13.77 -21.66
CA ARG A 377 -0.13 13.27 -22.39
C ARG A 377 -0.21 13.52 -23.90
N ALA A 378 -1.40 13.70 -24.45
CA ALA A 378 -1.56 14.07 -25.86
C ALA A 378 -1.18 15.55 -26.07
N SER A 379 -0.48 15.82 -27.18
CA SER A 379 -0.17 17.19 -27.64
C SER A 379 0.45 18.07 -26.56
N HIS A 380 1.51 17.57 -25.89
CA HIS A 380 2.16 18.15 -24.72
C HIS A 380 2.90 19.51 -24.94
N GLN A 381 2.63 20.20 -26.05
CA GLN A 381 3.23 21.50 -26.39
C GLN A 381 2.43 22.66 -25.77
N VAL A 382 3.10 23.81 -25.54
CA VAL A 382 2.44 25.04 -25.06
C VAL A 382 1.38 25.47 -26.08
N GLY A 383 0.11 25.50 -25.67
CA GLY A 383 -1.02 25.85 -26.55
C GLY A 383 -1.64 24.69 -27.34
N GLY A 384 -1.11 23.47 -27.24
CA GLY A 384 -1.74 22.28 -27.83
C GLY A 384 -3.02 21.88 -27.06
N VAL A 385 -4.06 21.48 -27.80
CA VAL A 385 -5.32 20.94 -27.28
C VAL A 385 -5.14 19.42 -27.12
N PRO A 386 -5.13 18.87 -25.89
CA PRO A 386 -5.03 17.44 -25.69
C PRO A 386 -6.26 16.71 -26.25
N LYS A 387 -6.02 15.67 -27.05
CA LYS A 387 -7.04 14.82 -27.65
C LYS A 387 -7.14 13.48 -26.95
N GLY A 388 -8.34 13.13 -26.51
CA GLY A 388 -8.65 11.90 -25.80
C GLY A 388 -9.84 11.17 -26.40
N VAL A 389 -9.76 9.85 -26.57
CA VAL A 389 -10.93 9.01 -26.90
C VAL A 389 -11.10 7.95 -25.83
N MET A 390 -12.30 7.85 -25.25
CA MET A 390 -12.66 6.86 -24.25
C MET A 390 -13.50 5.75 -24.88
N PHE A 391 -13.15 4.49 -24.63
CA PHE A 391 -13.91 3.32 -25.04
C PHE A 391 -14.46 2.57 -23.83
N PRO A 392 -15.76 2.69 -23.55
CA PRO A 392 -16.42 1.87 -22.54
C PRO A 392 -16.51 0.40 -22.97
N LYS A 393 -16.42 -0.51 -22.01
CA LYS A 393 -16.54 -1.96 -22.24
C LYS A 393 -17.96 -2.50 -22.14
N HIS A 394 -18.83 -1.82 -21.37
CA HIS A 394 -20.22 -2.19 -21.13
C HIS A 394 -21.03 -0.97 -20.68
N ARG A 395 -22.34 -1.13 -20.50
CA ARG A 395 -23.29 -0.03 -20.23
C ARG A 395 -23.00 0.74 -18.93
N GLY A 396 -22.68 0.03 -17.84
CA GLY A 396 -22.29 0.68 -16.56
C GLY A 396 -20.98 1.49 -16.67
N ASP A 397 -20.00 0.98 -17.42
CA ASP A 397 -18.74 1.67 -17.68
C ASP A 397 -18.93 2.90 -18.59
N LEU A 398 -19.92 2.88 -19.48
CA LEU A 398 -20.29 4.03 -20.33
C LEU A 398 -20.80 5.20 -19.48
N LEU A 399 -21.63 4.93 -18.46
CA LEU A 399 -22.08 5.95 -17.51
C LEU A 399 -20.88 6.56 -16.76
N CYS A 400 -19.97 5.73 -16.26
CA CYS A 400 -18.76 6.19 -15.57
C CYS A 400 -17.83 6.99 -16.49
N SER A 401 -17.68 6.55 -17.74
CA SER A 401 -16.87 7.22 -18.77
C SER A 401 -17.44 8.60 -19.13
N ALA A 402 -18.77 8.72 -19.25
CA ALA A 402 -19.45 9.99 -19.49
C ALA A 402 -19.26 10.96 -18.32
N ALA A 403 -19.43 10.48 -17.08
CA ALA A 403 -19.21 11.28 -15.88
C ALA A 403 -17.74 11.74 -15.75
N ALA A 404 -16.78 10.87 -16.07
CA ALA A 404 -15.36 11.20 -16.10
C ALA A 404 -15.05 12.25 -17.18
N ALA A 405 -15.55 12.08 -18.41
CA ALA A 405 -15.36 13.03 -19.51
C ALA A 405 -15.86 14.44 -19.14
N TRP A 406 -17.07 14.52 -18.61
CA TRP A 406 -17.65 15.77 -18.12
C TRP A 406 -16.82 16.37 -16.95
N GLY A 407 -16.46 15.54 -15.96
CA GLY A 407 -15.69 15.97 -14.79
C GLY A 407 -14.30 16.53 -15.16
N MET A 408 -13.65 15.91 -16.15
CA MET A 408 -12.39 16.39 -16.73
C MET A 408 -12.58 17.75 -17.41
N GLY A 409 -13.60 17.90 -18.26
CA GLY A 409 -13.91 19.17 -18.92
C GLY A 409 -14.28 20.30 -17.93
N ALA A 410 -14.92 19.95 -16.82
CA ALA A 410 -15.28 20.89 -15.76
C ALA A 410 -14.13 21.18 -14.77
N GLY A 411 -13.02 20.42 -14.82
CA GLY A 411 -11.91 20.54 -13.88
C GLY A 411 -12.25 20.07 -12.46
N GLN A 412 -13.25 19.22 -12.29
CA GLN A 412 -13.73 18.74 -10.99
C GLN A 412 -12.94 17.52 -10.52
N VAL A 413 -11.68 17.75 -10.14
CA VAL A 413 -10.84 16.73 -9.51
C VAL A 413 -11.22 16.51 -8.05
N GLU A 414 -11.06 15.27 -7.59
CA GLU A 414 -11.37 14.83 -6.24
C GLU A 414 -10.43 15.47 -5.20
N GLU A 415 -10.91 15.65 -3.97
CA GLU A 415 -10.05 16.06 -2.87
C GLU A 415 -9.07 14.94 -2.47
N THR A 416 -7.83 15.33 -2.20
CA THR A 416 -6.80 14.41 -1.70
C THR A 416 -6.15 14.96 -0.44
N PHE A 417 -6.00 14.08 0.55
CA PHE A 417 -5.42 14.39 1.84
C PHE A 417 -4.23 13.50 2.10
N TYR A 418 -3.23 14.02 2.80
CA TYR A 418 -2.08 13.21 3.21
C TYR A 418 -2.40 12.34 4.43
N PRO A 419 -1.84 11.11 4.51
CA PRO A 419 -2.01 10.25 5.69
C PRO A 419 -1.49 10.95 6.95
N ARG A 420 -2.30 10.94 8.02
CA ARG A 420 -1.93 11.53 9.31
C ARG A 420 -1.35 10.48 10.24
N ASN A 421 -0.20 10.79 10.83
CA ASN A 421 0.52 9.97 11.81
C ASN A 421 0.82 8.52 11.38
N PRO A 422 1.36 8.26 10.16
CA PRO A 422 1.74 6.89 9.78
C PRO A 422 2.90 6.38 10.65
N LEU A 423 2.61 5.54 11.65
CA LEU A 423 3.56 5.17 12.72
C LEU A 423 4.68 4.24 12.24
N ASP A 424 4.42 3.48 11.18
CA ASP A 424 5.40 2.63 10.51
C ASP A 424 6.47 3.43 9.77
N VAL A 425 6.08 4.52 9.08
CA VAL A 425 6.99 5.50 8.46
C VAL A 425 7.78 6.23 9.54
N LEU A 426 7.13 6.59 10.65
CA LEU A 426 7.79 7.19 11.81
C LEU A 426 8.88 6.27 12.35
N ALA A 427 8.57 4.99 12.58
CA ALA A 427 9.53 4.02 13.10
C ALA A 427 10.78 3.91 12.20
N GLN A 428 10.57 3.77 10.90
CA GLN A 428 11.66 3.74 9.91
C GLN A 428 12.53 5.00 9.96
N GLN A 429 11.91 6.17 10.05
CA GLN A 429 12.58 7.46 10.04
C GLN A 429 13.35 7.76 11.33
N ILE A 430 12.83 7.34 12.49
CA ILE A 430 13.55 7.48 13.78
C ILE A 430 14.85 6.66 13.73
N VAL A 431 14.78 5.38 13.35
CA VAL A 431 15.98 4.52 13.26
C VAL A 431 17.02 5.12 12.30
N ALA A 432 16.57 5.65 11.17
CA ALA A 432 17.44 6.32 10.22
C ALA A 432 18.05 7.63 10.73
N HIS A 433 17.28 8.41 11.48
CA HIS A 433 17.72 9.68 12.04
C HIS A 433 18.74 9.48 13.16
N THR A 434 18.55 8.49 14.03
CA THR A 434 19.46 8.20 15.15
C THR A 434 20.69 7.39 14.73
N SER A 435 20.86 7.10 13.43
CA SER A 435 21.97 6.31 12.91
C SER A 435 23.30 7.08 12.87
N ASP A 436 23.29 8.38 13.13
CA ASP A 436 24.47 9.24 13.08
C ASP A 436 25.00 9.70 14.45
N GLY A 437 24.35 9.33 15.55
CA GLY A 437 24.79 9.67 16.89
C GLY A 437 23.71 9.53 17.95
N VAL A 438 23.94 10.19 19.09
CA VAL A 438 23.02 10.29 20.22
C VAL A 438 22.16 11.54 20.05
N HIS A 439 20.83 11.40 20.18
CA HIS A 439 19.86 12.48 20.01
C HIS A 439 18.97 12.60 21.23
N LYS A 440 18.51 13.80 21.58
CA LYS A 440 17.49 13.95 22.63
C LYS A 440 16.12 13.54 22.11
N VAL A 441 15.36 12.80 22.90
CA VAL A 441 14.01 12.29 22.57
C VAL A 441 13.08 13.44 22.18
N ASP A 442 13.08 14.52 22.96
CA ASP A 442 12.20 15.67 22.71
C ASP A 442 12.58 16.42 21.42
N GLU A 443 13.87 16.51 21.09
CA GLU A 443 14.32 17.12 19.83
C GLU A 443 13.91 16.28 18.61
N VAL A 444 13.93 14.94 18.73
CA VAL A 444 13.43 14.03 17.69
C VAL A 444 11.90 14.18 17.56
N TYR A 445 11.16 14.28 18.66
CA TYR A 445 9.72 14.50 18.65
C TYR A 445 9.36 15.82 17.96
N ASP A 446 10.05 16.91 18.31
CA ASP A 446 9.85 18.22 17.70
C ASP A 446 10.24 18.24 16.22
N LEU A 447 11.33 17.55 15.83
CA LEU A 447 11.69 17.35 14.43
C LEU A 447 10.56 16.69 13.65
N VAL A 448 10.03 15.58 14.16
CA VAL A 448 8.95 14.82 13.51
C VAL A 448 7.71 15.70 13.33
N ARG A 449 7.30 16.44 14.37
CA ARG A 449 6.12 17.31 14.34
C ARG A 449 6.23 18.51 13.41
N ARG A 450 7.43 18.86 12.93
CA ARG A 450 7.59 19.87 11.87
C ARG A 450 7.02 19.39 10.52
N ALA A 451 6.96 18.09 10.28
CA ALA A 451 6.35 17.53 9.08
C ALA A 451 4.82 17.50 9.24
N ALA A 452 4.08 18.05 8.27
CA ALA A 452 2.61 18.16 8.34
C ALA A 452 1.87 16.82 8.62
N PRO A 453 2.30 15.66 8.08
CA PRO A 453 1.71 14.37 8.40
C PRO A 453 1.73 14.03 9.90
N PHE A 454 2.69 14.57 10.66
CA PHE A 454 2.89 14.28 12.07
C PHE A 454 2.63 15.49 12.98
N ALA A 455 2.01 16.56 12.45
CA ALA A 455 1.74 17.80 13.20
C ALA A 455 0.99 17.55 14.52
N ASP A 456 0.02 16.63 14.46
CA ASP A 456 -0.87 16.23 15.55
C ASP A 456 -0.46 14.89 16.18
N LEU A 457 0.79 14.44 16.01
CA LEU A 457 1.27 13.16 16.55
C LEU A 457 1.19 13.17 18.09
N PRO A 458 0.36 12.30 18.71
CA PRO A 458 0.29 12.21 20.16
C PRO A 458 1.62 11.73 20.74
N ARG A 459 2.03 12.33 21.86
CA ARG A 459 3.28 11.93 22.53
C ARG A 459 3.27 10.45 22.93
N GLY A 460 2.14 9.95 23.42
CA GLY A 460 1.99 8.53 23.76
C GLY A 460 2.19 7.58 22.56
N SER A 461 1.73 7.96 21.36
CA SER A 461 1.97 7.16 20.14
C SER A 461 3.44 7.20 19.72
N PHE A 462 4.10 8.35 19.85
CA PHE A 462 5.53 8.47 19.61
C PHE A 462 6.35 7.62 20.58
N ASP A 463 6.08 7.74 21.88
CA ASP A 463 6.74 6.96 22.92
C ASP A 463 6.46 5.45 22.76
N GLY A 464 5.25 5.06 22.36
CA GLY A 464 4.93 3.67 22.04
C GLY A 464 5.74 3.11 20.87
N VAL A 465 6.01 3.92 19.83
CA VAL A 465 6.93 3.53 18.75
C VAL A 465 8.36 3.40 19.26
N LEU A 466 8.81 4.28 20.16
CA LEU A 466 10.12 4.17 20.79
C LEU A 466 10.25 2.92 21.67
N ASP A 467 9.23 2.59 22.48
CA ASP A 467 9.16 1.36 23.28
C ASP A 467 9.33 0.11 22.41
N MET A 468 8.56 0.05 21.32
CA MET A 468 8.63 -1.02 20.34
C MET A 468 10.02 -1.13 19.70
N LEU A 469 10.65 0.00 19.37
CA LEU A 469 11.98 0.01 18.76
C LEU A 469 13.11 -0.21 19.78
N SER A 470 12.90 0.04 21.07
CA SER A 470 13.89 -0.17 22.13
C SER A 470 13.82 -1.56 22.75
N GLY A 471 12.76 -2.33 22.48
CA GLY A 471 12.61 -3.71 22.96
C GLY A 471 11.72 -3.86 24.19
N ARG A 472 11.00 -2.80 24.59
CA ARG A 472 10.00 -2.88 25.66
C ARG A 472 8.70 -3.42 25.08
N TYR A 473 8.57 -4.75 25.05
CA TYR A 473 7.37 -5.43 24.60
C TYR A 473 6.44 -5.79 25.76
N PRO A 474 5.11 -5.81 25.52
CA PRO A 474 4.13 -6.10 26.57
C PRO A 474 4.13 -7.56 27.03
N SER A 475 4.78 -8.46 26.28
CA SER A 475 4.95 -9.88 26.62
C SER A 475 6.24 -10.44 26.03
N ASP A 476 6.71 -11.54 26.61
CA ASP A 476 7.86 -12.29 26.14
C ASP A 476 7.63 -12.96 24.77
N GLU A 477 6.38 -13.16 24.33
CA GLU A 477 6.02 -13.70 23.01
C GLU A 477 6.63 -12.91 21.84
N PHE A 478 7.01 -11.65 22.06
CA PHE A 478 7.71 -10.81 21.07
C PHE A 478 9.23 -11.03 20.99
N ALA A 479 9.79 -12.04 21.68
CA ALA A 479 11.25 -12.25 21.78
C ALA A 479 11.98 -12.42 20.43
N GLU A 480 11.29 -12.77 19.35
CA GLU A 480 11.88 -12.81 18.01
C GLU A 480 12.23 -11.41 17.45
N LEU A 481 11.58 -10.36 17.96
CA LEU A 481 11.77 -9.00 17.51
C LEU A 481 13.08 -8.43 18.05
N ARG A 482 13.93 -7.98 17.13
CA ARG A 482 15.19 -7.34 17.50
C ARG A 482 15.00 -5.83 17.68
N PRO A 483 15.37 -5.27 18.84
CA PRO A 483 15.33 -3.83 19.02
C PRO A 483 16.31 -3.12 18.08
N ARG A 484 15.95 -1.89 17.69
CA ARG A 484 16.71 -1.04 16.75
C ARG A 484 17.35 0.16 17.43
N LEU A 485 16.85 0.55 18.60
CA LEU A 485 17.27 1.72 19.36
C LEU A 485 17.71 1.34 20.77
N THR A 486 18.63 2.10 21.33
CA THR A 486 18.80 2.20 22.78
C THR A 486 18.13 3.49 23.22
N TRP A 487 17.25 3.42 24.23
CA TRP A 487 16.60 4.58 24.83
C TRP A 487 17.02 4.72 26.29
N ASP A 488 17.84 5.74 26.57
CA ASP A 488 18.10 6.19 27.93
C ASP A 488 17.00 7.16 28.36
N ARG A 489 16.07 6.68 29.18
CA ARG A 489 14.93 7.47 29.66
C ARG A 489 15.29 8.54 30.68
N ILE A 490 16.44 8.42 31.34
CA ILE A 490 16.87 9.35 32.38
C ILE A 490 17.61 10.52 31.75
N ALA A 491 18.53 10.23 30.84
CA ALA A 491 19.17 11.26 30.03
C ALA A 491 18.21 11.82 28.97
N GLY A 492 17.11 11.11 28.65
CA GLY A 492 16.17 11.48 27.60
C GLY A 492 16.82 11.40 26.22
N THR A 493 17.62 10.36 25.95
CA THR A 493 18.39 10.22 24.71
C THR A 493 18.15 8.90 23.97
N LEU A 494 18.32 8.95 22.65
CA LEU A 494 18.19 7.84 21.71
C LEU A 494 19.48 7.66 20.92
N ARG A 495 19.88 6.41 20.71
CA ARG A 495 20.90 6.05 19.71
C ARG A 495 20.46 4.82 18.92
N ALA A 496 20.86 4.73 17.66
CA ALA A 496 20.73 3.49 16.91
C ALA A 496 21.63 2.39 17.50
N ARG A 497 21.14 1.16 17.56
CA ARG A 497 21.95 -0.01 17.92
C ARG A 497 22.84 -0.44 16.78
N GLU A 498 23.84 -1.26 17.09
CA GLU A 498 24.75 -1.79 16.06
C GLU A 498 23.98 -2.50 14.92
N GLY A 499 24.32 -2.15 13.68
CA GLY A 499 23.68 -2.69 12.48
C GLY A 499 22.30 -2.10 12.12
N ALA A 500 21.66 -1.30 12.99
CA ALA A 500 20.34 -0.72 12.73
C ALA A 500 20.35 0.24 11.50
N ALA A 501 21.43 1.01 11.33
CA ALA A 501 21.63 1.85 10.15
C ALA A 501 21.62 1.04 8.84
N ARG A 502 22.27 -0.13 8.83
CA ARG A 502 22.30 -1.03 7.67
C ARG A 502 20.91 -1.59 7.36
N VAL A 503 20.13 -1.90 8.40
CA VAL A 503 18.73 -2.32 8.26
C VAL A 503 17.86 -1.22 7.68
N ALA A 504 17.96 0.01 8.20
CA ALA A 504 17.24 1.18 7.70
C ALA A 504 17.54 1.48 6.23
N VAL A 505 18.82 1.34 5.82
CA VAL A 505 19.27 1.51 4.42
C VAL A 505 18.77 0.37 3.52
N ALA A 506 18.80 -0.89 3.98
CA ALA A 506 18.36 -2.04 3.19
C ALA A 506 16.85 -2.06 2.93
N ASN A 507 16.08 -1.37 3.77
CA ASN A 507 14.61 -1.34 3.74
C ASN A 507 14.07 0.06 3.40
N ALA A 508 14.86 0.91 2.74
CA ALA A 508 14.48 2.29 2.44
C ALA A 508 13.18 2.41 1.62
N GLY A 509 12.32 3.35 2.02
CA GLY A 509 11.09 3.70 1.31
C GLY A 509 9.85 2.97 1.83
N THR A 510 8.75 3.13 1.10
CA THR A 510 7.42 2.69 1.54
C THR A 510 6.75 1.70 0.57
N ILE A 511 7.41 1.38 -0.54
CA ILE A 511 6.88 0.46 -1.56
C ILE A 511 6.93 -0.98 -0.99
N PRO A 512 5.77 -1.64 -0.81
CA PRO A 512 5.72 -2.97 -0.21
C PRO A 512 6.27 -4.06 -1.14
N ASP A 513 6.80 -5.12 -0.54
CA ASP A 513 7.04 -6.39 -1.26
C ASP A 513 5.71 -7.12 -1.42
N ARG A 514 5.28 -7.26 -2.68
CA ARG A 514 4.08 -7.99 -3.07
C ARG A 514 4.44 -9.08 -4.07
N GLY A 515 3.65 -10.15 -4.07
CA GLY A 515 3.71 -11.20 -5.08
C GLY A 515 2.56 -12.18 -4.96
N LEU A 516 2.26 -12.82 -6.08
CA LEU A 516 1.16 -13.79 -6.22
C LEU A 516 1.60 -15.17 -5.72
N TYR A 517 0.67 -15.96 -5.22
CA TYR A 517 0.89 -17.38 -4.94
C TYR A 517 0.96 -18.16 -6.25
N GLY A 518 1.97 -19.00 -6.43
CA GLY A 518 1.97 -19.93 -7.55
C GLY A 518 1.04 -21.10 -7.26
N VAL A 519 0.22 -21.51 -8.23
CA VAL A 519 -0.61 -22.71 -8.14
C VAL A 519 0.08 -23.84 -8.88
N PHE A 520 0.20 -25.02 -8.26
CA PHE A 520 0.93 -26.17 -8.79
C PHE A 520 0.14 -27.47 -8.63
N LEU A 521 0.29 -28.38 -9.59
CA LEU A 521 -0.29 -29.72 -9.51
C LEU A 521 0.33 -30.54 -8.36
N ALA A 522 -0.50 -31.12 -7.51
CA ALA A 522 -0.13 -32.03 -6.43
C ALA A 522 0.37 -33.37 -6.98
N THR A 523 -0.24 -33.85 -8.07
CA THR A 523 0.16 -35.08 -8.77
C THR A 523 0.59 -34.77 -10.20
N GLY A 524 1.82 -35.17 -10.54
CA GLY A 524 2.35 -35.06 -11.89
C GLY A 524 3.65 -35.84 -12.02
N ASP A 525 3.58 -36.98 -12.72
CA ASP A 525 4.74 -37.67 -13.26
C ASP A 525 5.48 -36.72 -14.21
N ALA A 526 6.57 -36.14 -13.72
CA ALA A 526 7.52 -35.44 -14.55
C ALA A 526 8.89 -36.05 -14.31
N ALA A 527 9.40 -36.78 -15.31
CA ALA A 527 10.81 -37.08 -15.45
C ALA A 527 11.61 -35.78 -15.25
N GLY A 528 12.24 -35.63 -14.07
CA GLY A 528 13.02 -34.45 -13.70
C GLY A 528 12.58 -33.65 -12.46
N GLY A 529 11.56 -34.09 -11.70
CA GLY A 529 11.32 -33.61 -10.32
C GLY A 529 10.83 -32.15 -10.16
N LYS A 530 10.31 -31.51 -11.22
CA LYS A 530 9.71 -30.17 -11.13
C LYS A 530 8.18 -30.26 -11.21
N GLN A 531 7.51 -29.78 -10.16
CA GLN A 531 6.04 -29.67 -10.09
C GLN A 531 5.52 -28.71 -11.17
N ARG A 532 4.46 -29.11 -11.88
CA ARG A 532 3.88 -28.34 -13.00
C ARG A 532 3.02 -27.19 -12.46
N ARG A 533 3.41 -25.95 -12.81
CA ARG A 533 2.66 -24.73 -12.47
C ARG A 533 1.42 -24.60 -13.36
N VAL A 534 0.27 -24.37 -12.76
CA VAL A 534 -1.02 -24.21 -13.45
C VAL A 534 -1.51 -22.76 -13.47
N GLY A 535 -1.05 -21.93 -12.53
CA GLY A 535 -1.25 -20.48 -12.62
C GLY A 535 -0.82 -19.73 -11.35
N GLU A 536 -1.52 -18.65 -11.04
CA GLU A 536 -1.23 -17.75 -9.94
C GLU A 536 -2.52 -17.33 -9.22
N LEU A 537 -2.47 -17.07 -7.91
CA LEU A 537 -3.56 -16.54 -7.10
C LEU A 537 -3.12 -15.30 -6.30
N ASP A 538 -4.08 -14.42 -6.02
CA ASP A 538 -3.86 -13.28 -5.12
C ASP A 538 -3.71 -13.75 -3.66
N GLU A 539 -3.02 -12.95 -2.84
CA GLU A 539 -2.79 -13.25 -1.42
C GLU A 539 -4.08 -13.27 -0.62
N GLU A 540 -5.02 -12.37 -0.91
CA GLU A 540 -6.29 -12.30 -0.20
C GLU A 540 -7.16 -13.52 -0.51
N MET A 541 -7.16 -13.97 -1.76
CA MET A 541 -7.84 -15.21 -2.17
C MET A 541 -7.28 -16.42 -1.44
N VAL A 542 -5.95 -16.56 -1.38
CA VAL A 542 -5.32 -17.72 -0.70
C VAL A 542 -5.59 -17.68 0.81
N PHE A 543 -5.63 -16.50 1.41
CA PHE A 543 -5.92 -16.36 2.85
C PHE A 543 -7.35 -16.77 3.20
N GLU A 544 -8.31 -16.50 2.32
CA GLU A 544 -9.71 -16.89 2.48
C GLU A 544 -10.04 -18.30 1.96
N SER A 545 -9.03 -19.05 1.52
CA SER A 545 -9.21 -20.41 1.02
C SER A 545 -8.81 -21.44 2.09
N ARG A 546 -9.52 -22.57 2.11
CA ARG A 546 -9.24 -23.71 3.00
C ARG A 546 -8.78 -24.95 2.21
N GLU A 547 -8.08 -25.86 2.86
CA GLU A 547 -7.78 -27.17 2.28
C GLU A 547 -9.08 -27.95 2.01
N GLY A 548 -9.14 -28.64 0.89
CA GLY A 548 -10.33 -29.32 0.37
C GLY A 548 -11.24 -28.44 -0.48
N GLU A 549 -11.13 -27.11 -0.41
CA GLU A 549 -11.94 -26.19 -1.23
C GLU A 549 -11.52 -26.23 -2.70
N VAL A 550 -12.49 -26.12 -3.59
CA VAL A 550 -12.27 -26.08 -5.04
C VAL A 550 -12.29 -24.62 -5.50
N PHE A 551 -11.41 -24.24 -6.43
CA PHE A 551 -11.40 -22.93 -7.07
C PHE A 551 -11.19 -23.03 -8.58
N VAL A 552 -11.64 -22.02 -9.32
CA VAL A 552 -11.55 -22.02 -10.80
C VAL A 552 -10.37 -21.16 -11.26
N LEU A 553 -9.42 -21.75 -11.98
CA LEU A 553 -8.29 -21.01 -12.55
C LEU A 553 -8.24 -21.21 -14.06
N GLY A 554 -8.57 -20.14 -14.80
CA GLY A 554 -8.77 -20.22 -16.24
C GLY A 554 -10.15 -20.81 -16.56
N ALA A 555 -10.17 -21.96 -17.23
CA ALA A 555 -11.40 -22.71 -17.56
C ALA A 555 -11.44 -24.08 -16.87
N SER A 556 -10.66 -24.27 -15.80
CA SER A 556 -10.51 -25.54 -15.11
C SER A 556 -10.68 -25.35 -13.60
N SER A 557 -11.41 -26.27 -12.97
CA SER A 557 -11.59 -26.36 -11.52
C SER A 557 -10.44 -27.14 -10.89
N TRP A 558 -9.97 -26.65 -9.75
CA TRP A 558 -8.81 -27.15 -9.02
C TRP A 558 -9.17 -27.31 -7.55
N ARG A 559 -9.05 -28.52 -6.99
CA ARG A 559 -9.19 -28.73 -5.55
C ARG A 559 -7.90 -28.40 -4.85
N ILE A 560 -7.96 -27.62 -3.79
CA ILE A 560 -6.83 -27.35 -2.90
C ILE A 560 -6.57 -28.61 -2.08
N GLU A 561 -5.42 -29.23 -2.31
CA GLU A 561 -4.96 -30.35 -1.46
C GLU A 561 -4.19 -29.81 -0.27
N GLU A 562 -3.32 -28.82 -0.50
CA GLU A 562 -2.43 -28.27 0.50
C GLU A 562 -2.16 -26.80 0.18
N ILE A 563 -2.31 -25.93 1.17
CA ILE A 563 -1.88 -24.53 1.06
C ILE A 563 -0.54 -24.42 1.78
N THR A 564 0.55 -24.40 1.01
CA THR A 564 1.87 -24.15 1.59
C THR A 564 2.12 -22.65 1.74
N GLN A 565 3.28 -22.32 2.32
CA GLN A 565 3.66 -20.94 2.61
C GLN A 565 3.89 -20.11 1.33
N ASP A 566 4.23 -20.73 0.20
CA ASP A 566 4.57 -20.06 -1.08
C ASP A 566 3.77 -20.55 -2.31
N LYS A 567 3.01 -21.64 -2.18
CA LYS A 567 2.26 -22.25 -3.27
C LYS A 567 0.95 -22.86 -2.80
N VAL A 568 0.00 -22.93 -3.72
CA VAL A 568 -1.23 -23.70 -3.54
C VAL A 568 -1.09 -24.98 -4.37
N MET A 569 -1.09 -26.12 -3.69
CA MET A 569 -1.04 -27.43 -4.32
C MET A 569 -2.45 -27.88 -4.65
N VAL A 570 -2.66 -28.30 -5.89
CA VAL A 570 -3.98 -28.62 -6.39
C VAL A 570 -4.05 -29.91 -7.18
N THR A 571 -5.17 -30.59 -7.10
CA THR A 571 -5.55 -31.64 -8.04
C THR A 571 -6.61 -31.10 -9.01
N PRO A 572 -6.67 -31.61 -10.26
CA PRO A 572 -7.80 -31.32 -11.14
C PRO A 572 -9.09 -31.82 -10.48
N ALA A 573 -10.10 -30.95 -10.38
CA ALA A 573 -11.42 -31.29 -9.86
C ALA A 573 -12.50 -31.02 -10.94
N PRO A 574 -12.43 -31.70 -12.10
CA PRO A 574 -13.32 -31.42 -13.23
C PRO A 574 -14.77 -31.73 -12.86
N GLY A 575 -15.67 -30.76 -13.10
CA GLY A 575 -17.10 -30.90 -12.78
C GLY A 575 -17.46 -30.53 -11.35
N GLU A 576 -16.48 -30.22 -10.49
CA GLU A 576 -16.75 -29.71 -9.14
C GLU A 576 -16.82 -28.17 -9.14
N PRO A 577 -17.83 -27.58 -8.49
CA PRO A 577 -17.96 -26.13 -8.38
C PRO A 577 -16.85 -25.57 -7.51
N GLY A 578 -16.21 -24.50 -7.99
CA GLY A 578 -15.08 -23.88 -7.30
C GLY A 578 -15.23 -22.38 -7.15
N LYS A 579 -14.79 -21.85 -6.01
CA LYS A 579 -14.68 -20.41 -5.74
C LYS A 579 -13.84 -19.74 -6.83
N MET A 580 -14.36 -18.73 -7.53
CA MET A 580 -13.51 -18.01 -8.48
C MET A 580 -12.51 -17.13 -7.73
N PRO A 581 -11.23 -17.11 -8.14
CA PRO A 581 -10.24 -16.20 -7.62
C PRO A 581 -10.70 -14.77 -7.83
N PHE A 582 -11.07 -14.10 -6.74
CA PHE A 582 -11.21 -12.67 -6.77
C PHE A 582 -9.81 -12.07 -6.76
N TRP A 583 -9.60 -11.16 -7.70
CA TRP A 583 -8.45 -10.28 -7.68
C TRP A 583 -9.02 -8.98 -7.13
N HIS A 584 -8.88 -8.73 -5.83
CA HIS A 584 -8.85 -7.34 -5.38
C HIS A 584 -7.56 -6.76 -5.93
N GLY A 585 -7.57 -6.50 -7.24
CA GLY A 585 -6.48 -5.84 -7.91
C GLY A 585 -6.18 -4.58 -7.12
N ASP A 586 -4.91 -4.22 -7.12
CA ASP A 586 -4.32 -3.03 -6.50
C ASP A 586 -4.89 -1.69 -7.02
N ARG A 587 -6.12 -1.69 -7.55
CA ARG A 587 -6.85 -0.53 -8.01
C ARG A 587 -7.51 0.13 -6.80
N PRO A 588 -7.19 1.40 -6.51
CA PRO A 588 -8.00 2.15 -5.59
C PRO A 588 -9.44 2.17 -6.12
N GLY A 589 -10.39 1.78 -5.27
CA GLY A 589 -11.81 1.88 -5.58
C GLY A 589 -12.20 3.31 -5.92
N ARG A 590 -13.31 3.47 -6.66
CA ARG A 590 -13.85 4.78 -7.03
C ARG A 590 -14.02 5.65 -5.78
N PRO A 591 -13.50 6.89 -5.75
CA PRO A 591 -13.74 7.83 -4.66
C PRO A 591 -15.21 8.27 -4.60
N LEU A 592 -15.68 8.62 -3.40
CA LEU A 592 -17.05 9.06 -3.15
C LEU A 592 -17.46 10.28 -4.00
N GLU A 593 -16.57 11.26 -4.19
CA GLU A 593 -16.84 12.44 -5.03
C GLU A 593 -17.11 12.06 -6.50
N PHE A 594 -16.29 11.16 -7.06
CA PHE A 594 -16.51 10.68 -8.42
C PHE A 594 -17.82 9.87 -8.50
N GLY A 595 -18.08 9.00 -7.52
CA GLY A 595 -19.36 8.30 -7.39
C GLY A 595 -20.56 9.24 -7.30
N THR A 596 -20.43 10.37 -6.59
CA THR A 596 -21.46 11.39 -6.48
C THR A 596 -21.71 12.08 -7.84
N HIS A 597 -20.68 12.32 -8.65
CA HIS A 597 -20.85 12.83 -10.01
C HIS A 597 -21.55 11.84 -10.93
N VAL A 598 -21.21 10.54 -10.83
CA VAL A 598 -21.92 9.47 -11.54
C VAL A 598 -23.40 9.48 -11.17
N GLY A 599 -23.71 9.50 -9.87
CA GLY A 599 -25.09 9.52 -9.39
C GLY A 599 -25.88 10.76 -9.83
N ARG A 600 -25.24 11.94 -9.79
CA ARG A 600 -25.83 13.20 -10.28
C ARG A 600 -26.17 13.11 -11.76
N LEU A 601 -25.25 12.60 -12.58
CA LEU A 601 -25.47 12.43 -14.02
C LEU A 601 -26.66 11.50 -14.29
N SER A 602 -26.72 10.34 -13.60
CA SER A 602 -27.85 9.41 -13.70
C SER A 602 -29.19 10.09 -13.41
N ARG A 603 -29.28 10.80 -12.28
CA ARG A 603 -30.50 11.50 -11.86
C ARG A 603 -30.92 12.57 -12.85
N GLU A 604 -29.98 13.40 -13.28
CA GLU A 604 -30.27 14.50 -14.20
C GLU A 604 -30.72 14.00 -15.57
N LEU A 605 -30.06 12.98 -16.11
CA LEU A 605 -30.42 12.41 -17.41
C LEU A 605 -31.76 11.67 -17.35
N ALA A 606 -32.02 10.89 -16.29
CA ALA A 606 -33.30 10.18 -16.12
C ALA A 606 -34.51 11.12 -16.01
N ARG A 607 -34.32 12.34 -15.47
CA ARG A 607 -35.38 13.37 -15.36
C ARG A 607 -35.48 14.29 -16.58
N THR A 608 -34.51 14.26 -17.49
CA THR A 608 -34.47 15.13 -18.66
C THR A 608 -35.17 14.48 -19.85
N PRO A 609 -36.03 15.19 -20.60
CA PRO A 609 -36.64 14.63 -21.81
C PRO A 609 -35.58 14.10 -22.80
N LYS A 610 -35.81 12.89 -23.34
CA LYS A 610 -34.83 12.13 -24.15
C LYS A 610 -34.09 12.98 -25.20
N ALA A 611 -34.81 13.80 -25.97
CA ALA A 611 -34.20 14.65 -27.01
C ALA A 611 -33.19 15.66 -26.43
N LYS A 612 -33.52 16.32 -25.31
CA LYS A 612 -32.61 17.26 -24.64
C LYS A 612 -31.42 16.54 -24.00
N ALA A 613 -31.66 15.36 -23.44
CA ALA A 613 -30.61 14.54 -22.84
C ALA A 613 -29.59 14.06 -23.89
N LEU A 614 -30.06 13.63 -25.08
CA LEU A 614 -29.19 13.29 -26.21
C LEU A 614 -28.33 14.47 -26.65
N SER A 615 -28.92 15.64 -26.85
CA SER A 615 -28.17 16.84 -27.25
C SER A 615 -27.14 17.26 -26.20
N ARG A 616 -27.47 17.13 -24.91
CA ARG A 616 -26.50 17.37 -23.82
C ARG A 616 -25.32 16.41 -23.90
N LEU A 617 -25.58 15.10 -23.99
CA LEU A 617 -24.53 14.08 -24.05
C LEU A 617 -23.61 14.25 -25.27
N GLN A 618 -24.18 14.60 -26.42
CA GLN A 618 -23.40 14.91 -27.63
C GLN A 618 -22.54 16.16 -27.46
N ALA A 619 -23.06 17.20 -26.81
CA ALA A 619 -22.29 18.40 -26.47
C ALA A 619 -21.16 18.10 -25.46
N ASP A 620 -21.38 17.12 -24.58
CA ASP A 620 -20.39 16.62 -23.61
C ASP A 620 -19.36 15.65 -24.25
N GLY A 621 -19.43 15.40 -25.57
CA GLY A 621 -18.43 14.63 -26.34
C GLY A 621 -18.77 13.16 -26.57
N LEU A 622 -19.97 12.69 -26.23
CA LEU A 622 -20.41 11.34 -26.58
C LEU A 622 -20.80 11.27 -28.05
N ASP A 623 -20.41 10.21 -28.76
CA ASP A 623 -20.98 9.93 -30.09
C ASP A 623 -22.48 9.55 -30.00
N GLU A 624 -23.16 9.52 -31.14
CA GLU A 624 -24.61 9.24 -31.19
C GLU A 624 -24.97 7.87 -30.60
N ARG A 625 -24.13 6.86 -30.84
CA ARG A 625 -24.33 5.49 -30.33
C ARG A 625 -24.17 5.45 -28.81
N ALA A 626 -23.13 6.09 -28.29
CA ALA A 626 -22.83 6.20 -26.88
C ALA A 626 -23.95 6.94 -26.14
N ALA A 627 -24.39 8.09 -26.66
CA ALA A 627 -25.48 8.86 -26.07
C ALA A 627 -26.78 8.04 -26.03
N SER A 628 -27.11 7.35 -27.13
CA SER A 628 -28.32 6.52 -27.21
C SER A 628 -28.28 5.32 -26.27
N ASN A 629 -27.15 4.60 -26.22
CA ASN A 629 -26.95 3.45 -25.34
C ASN A 629 -27.02 3.83 -23.85
N LEU A 630 -26.42 4.97 -23.48
CA LEU A 630 -26.43 5.46 -22.11
C LEU A 630 -27.85 5.82 -21.66
N LEU A 631 -28.60 6.55 -22.49
CA LEU A 631 -29.98 6.87 -22.15
C LEU A 631 -30.83 5.62 -22.07
N GLN A 632 -30.71 4.70 -23.02
CA GLN A 632 -31.43 3.43 -22.96
C GLN A 632 -31.11 2.67 -21.66
N TYR A 633 -29.86 2.70 -21.19
CA TYR A 633 -29.46 2.04 -19.94
C TYR A 633 -30.16 2.61 -18.72
N LEU A 634 -30.29 3.92 -18.64
CA LEU A 634 -31.00 4.58 -17.55
C LEU A 634 -32.52 4.34 -17.63
N HIS A 635 -33.10 4.30 -18.82
CA HIS A 635 -34.52 4.00 -19.01
C HIS A 635 -34.83 2.54 -18.64
N ASP A 636 -34.05 1.58 -19.13
CA ASP A 636 -34.24 0.16 -18.79
C ASP A 636 -34.16 -0.05 -17.27
N GLN A 637 -33.26 0.66 -16.57
CA GLN A 637 -33.15 0.61 -15.12
C GLN A 637 -34.37 1.21 -14.43
N ALA A 638 -34.82 2.38 -14.88
CA ALA A 638 -36.00 3.04 -14.33
C ALA A 638 -37.26 2.20 -14.57
N ASP A 639 -37.39 1.53 -15.71
CA ASP A 639 -38.49 0.63 -16.02
C ASP A 639 -38.47 -0.62 -15.11
N ALA A 640 -37.27 -1.15 -14.81
CA ALA A 640 -37.10 -2.32 -13.95
C ALA A 640 -37.33 -2.04 -12.46
N THR A 641 -36.92 -0.86 -11.96
CA THR A 641 -36.89 -0.57 -10.51
C THR A 641 -37.68 0.67 -10.09
N GLY A 642 -38.38 1.32 -11.03
CA GLY A 642 -39.13 2.56 -10.82
C GLY A 642 -38.28 3.83 -10.68
N GLU A 643 -36.97 3.70 -10.45
CA GLU A 643 -36.03 4.80 -10.30
C GLU A 643 -34.61 4.35 -10.72
N VAL A 644 -33.65 5.26 -10.79
CA VAL A 644 -32.23 4.96 -11.00
C VAL A 644 -31.41 5.24 -9.74
N PRO A 645 -30.41 4.40 -9.39
CA PRO A 645 -29.46 4.73 -8.34
C PRO A 645 -28.75 6.06 -8.64
N SER A 646 -28.64 6.93 -7.63
CA SER A 646 -28.11 8.28 -7.80
C SER A 646 -27.43 8.82 -6.53
N ASP A 647 -27.00 10.08 -6.56
CA ASP A 647 -26.48 10.80 -5.40
C ASP A 647 -27.56 11.11 -4.34
N GLU A 648 -28.85 10.89 -4.66
CA GLU A 648 -30.01 11.12 -3.79
C GLU A 648 -30.88 9.88 -3.57
N THR A 649 -30.63 8.76 -4.25
CA THR A 649 -31.42 7.53 -4.10
C THR A 649 -30.55 6.28 -4.14
N VAL A 650 -30.69 5.43 -3.11
CA VAL A 650 -30.15 4.06 -3.03
C VAL A 650 -31.30 3.10 -3.33
N ILE A 651 -31.03 2.08 -4.14
CA ILE A 651 -32.03 1.04 -4.45
C ILE A 651 -31.60 -0.27 -3.77
N VAL A 652 -32.51 -0.89 -3.03
CA VAL A 652 -32.39 -2.24 -2.48
C VAL A 652 -33.23 -3.15 -3.34
N GLU A 653 -32.59 -3.83 -4.28
CA GLU A 653 -33.25 -4.80 -5.17
C GLU A 653 -33.12 -6.20 -4.57
N ARG A 654 -34.25 -6.90 -4.44
CA ARG A 654 -34.31 -8.25 -3.89
C ARG A 654 -34.93 -9.19 -4.92
N TYR A 655 -34.33 -10.35 -5.10
CA TYR A 655 -34.91 -11.41 -5.90
C TYR A 655 -34.50 -12.78 -5.35
N VAL A 656 -35.25 -13.80 -5.75
CA VAL A 656 -34.93 -15.20 -5.43
C VAL A 656 -34.18 -15.79 -6.61
N ASP A 657 -33.01 -16.38 -6.37
CA ASP A 657 -32.24 -17.03 -7.44
C ASP A 657 -32.79 -18.41 -7.81
N GLU A 658 -32.18 -19.05 -8.81
CA GLU A 658 -32.64 -20.33 -9.35
C GLU A 658 -32.59 -21.47 -8.31
N VAL A 659 -31.78 -21.34 -7.26
CA VAL A 659 -31.67 -22.33 -6.17
C VAL A 659 -32.56 -22.00 -4.97
N GLY A 660 -33.33 -20.92 -5.03
CA GLY A 660 -34.27 -20.52 -3.99
C GLY A 660 -33.70 -19.59 -2.92
N ASP A 661 -32.46 -19.11 -3.08
CA ASP A 661 -31.83 -18.21 -2.10
C ASP A 661 -32.18 -16.74 -2.38
N TRP A 662 -32.26 -15.94 -1.32
CA TRP A 662 -32.48 -14.51 -1.48
C TRP A 662 -31.18 -13.80 -1.85
N ARG A 663 -31.29 -12.98 -2.89
CA ARG A 663 -30.25 -12.07 -3.36
C ARG A 663 -30.67 -10.65 -3.08
N VAL A 664 -29.88 -9.93 -2.30
CA VAL A 664 -30.08 -8.51 -2.03
C VAL A 664 -28.97 -7.71 -2.66
N CYS A 665 -29.32 -6.88 -3.63
CA CYS A 665 -28.43 -5.95 -4.29
C CYS A 665 -28.71 -4.53 -3.76
N VAL A 666 -27.74 -3.95 -3.05
CA VAL A 666 -27.79 -2.54 -2.65
C VAL A 666 -27.04 -1.74 -3.71
N LEU A 667 -27.81 -1.09 -4.59
CA LEU A 667 -27.33 -0.35 -5.76
C LEU A 667 -27.07 1.11 -5.40
N THR A 668 -25.82 1.55 -5.57
CA THR A 668 -25.36 2.88 -5.20
C THR A 668 -24.10 3.25 -5.97
N PRO A 669 -23.92 4.51 -6.43
CA PRO A 669 -22.76 4.90 -7.20
C PRO A 669 -21.53 5.27 -6.35
N PHE A 670 -21.60 5.20 -5.00
CA PHE A 670 -20.61 5.81 -4.09
C PHE A 670 -19.22 5.18 -4.05
N GLY A 671 -18.99 4.05 -4.74
CA GLY A 671 -17.66 3.49 -4.93
C GLY A 671 -17.21 2.52 -3.84
N ALA A 672 -16.25 1.67 -4.19
CA ALA A 672 -15.79 0.57 -3.33
C ALA A 672 -15.16 1.03 -2.01
N ARG A 673 -14.60 2.26 -1.96
CA ARG A 673 -14.04 2.81 -0.72
C ARG A 673 -15.09 3.02 0.39
N VAL A 674 -16.35 3.18 -0.01
CA VAL A 674 -17.51 3.27 0.89
C VAL A 674 -18.21 1.92 1.01
N HIS A 675 -18.35 1.16 -0.08
CA HIS A 675 -19.07 -0.11 -0.08
C HIS A 675 -18.34 -1.21 0.70
N ALA A 676 -17.01 -1.32 0.60
CA ALA A 676 -16.24 -2.33 1.34
C ALA A 676 -16.46 -2.25 2.87
N PRO A 677 -16.24 -1.10 3.54
CA PRO A 677 -16.51 -1.00 4.98
C PRO A 677 -18.01 -1.12 5.31
N TRP A 678 -18.90 -0.72 4.40
CA TRP A 678 -20.34 -0.88 4.60
C TRP A 678 -20.73 -2.37 4.62
N THR A 679 -20.28 -3.15 3.63
CA THR A 679 -20.46 -4.61 3.60
C THR A 679 -19.90 -5.24 4.87
N THR A 680 -18.69 -4.88 5.28
CA THR A 680 -18.06 -5.40 6.51
C THR A 680 -18.94 -5.14 7.75
N ALA A 681 -19.48 -3.93 7.89
CA ALA A 681 -20.37 -3.59 9.01
C ALA A 681 -21.68 -4.40 8.98
N VAL A 682 -22.27 -4.56 7.80
CA VAL A 682 -23.52 -5.31 7.62
C VAL A 682 -23.33 -6.79 7.93
N VAL A 683 -22.26 -7.42 7.42
CA VAL A 683 -21.94 -8.82 7.72
C VAL A 683 -21.78 -9.01 9.22
N ARG A 684 -20.99 -8.15 9.87
CA ARG A 684 -20.76 -8.22 11.32
C ARG A 684 -22.07 -8.14 12.11
N ARG A 685 -22.97 -7.24 11.69
CA ARG A 685 -24.27 -7.08 12.31
C ARG A 685 -25.17 -8.30 12.11
N LEU A 686 -25.21 -8.85 10.90
CA LEU A 686 -26.01 -10.04 10.58
C LEU A 686 -25.55 -11.29 11.35
N GLU A 687 -24.23 -11.45 11.50
CA GLU A 687 -23.64 -12.50 12.35
C GLU A 687 -24.04 -12.32 13.82
N GLN A 688 -23.94 -11.10 14.37
CA GLN A 688 -24.24 -10.82 15.78
C GLN A 688 -25.73 -10.92 16.12
N ASP A 689 -26.59 -10.36 15.27
CA ASP A 689 -28.01 -10.18 15.57
C ASP A 689 -28.84 -11.42 15.21
N ARG A 690 -28.44 -12.19 14.19
CA ARG A 690 -29.27 -13.27 13.63
C ARG A 690 -28.53 -14.59 13.39
N GLY A 691 -27.21 -14.66 13.61
CA GLY A 691 -26.42 -15.87 13.37
C GLY A 691 -26.47 -16.36 11.91
N LEU A 692 -26.75 -15.45 10.97
CA LEU A 692 -26.85 -15.77 9.55
C LEU A 692 -25.46 -15.74 8.92
N GLU A 693 -25.06 -16.84 8.29
CA GLU A 693 -23.92 -16.83 7.38
C GLU A 693 -24.35 -16.20 6.05
N VAL A 694 -23.68 -15.12 5.66
CA VAL A 694 -24.03 -14.32 4.49
C VAL A 694 -22.83 -14.22 3.58
N GLU A 695 -22.95 -14.74 2.36
CA GLU A 695 -21.95 -14.52 1.33
C GLU A 695 -22.12 -13.12 0.75
N THR A 696 -21.02 -12.40 0.56
CA THR A 696 -21.06 -11.01 0.11
C THR A 696 -20.09 -10.72 -1.01
N MET A 697 -20.44 -9.71 -1.80
CA MET A 697 -19.57 -9.05 -2.76
C MET A 697 -19.84 -7.56 -2.74
N TRP A 698 -18.82 -6.77 -3.02
CA TRP A 698 -18.98 -5.34 -3.30
C TRP A 698 -18.20 -4.99 -4.57
N THR A 699 -18.65 -3.93 -5.23
CA THR A 699 -17.94 -3.28 -6.34
C THR A 699 -18.05 -1.77 -6.18
N ASP A 700 -17.63 -1.00 -7.18
CA ASP A 700 -17.86 0.44 -7.18
C ASP A 700 -19.35 0.83 -7.29
N ASP A 701 -20.20 -0.03 -7.86
CA ASP A 701 -21.60 0.28 -8.20
C ASP A 701 -22.63 -0.32 -7.25
N GLY A 702 -22.18 -1.05 -6.22
CA GLY A 702 -23.07 -1.59 -5.19
C GLY A 702 -22.50 -2.76 -4.42
N MET A 703 -23.37 -3.37 -3.62
CA MET A 703 -23.09 -4.52 -2.77
C MET A 703 -24.13 -5.62 -3.02
N VAL A 704 -23.72 -6.87 -2.91
CA VAL A 704 -24.57 -8.06 -3.05
C VAL A 704 -24.45 -8.89 -1.79
N PHE A 705 -25.59 -9.32 -1.26
CA PHE A 705 -25.71 -10.22 -0.12
C PHE A 705 -26.54 -11.44 -0.52
N ARG A 706 -26.03 -12.64 -0.25
CA ARG A 706 -26.77 -13.90 -0.38
C ARG A 706 -27.21 -14.37 0.99
N ILE A 707 -28.50 -14.64 1.13
CA ILE A 707 -29.07 -15.17 2.36
C ILE A 707 -29.74 -16.51 2.03
N ALA A 708 -29.18 -17.59 2.55
CA ALA A 708 -29.68 -18.94 2.32
C ALA A 708 -30.97 -19.20 3.10
N GLU A 709 -31.87 -20.01 2.52
CA GLU A 709 -32.99 -20.66 3.22
C GLU A 709 -33.91 -19.71 4.02
N SER A 710 -34.24 -18.52 3.50
CA SER A 710 -35.16 -17.59 4.17
C SER A 710 -36.57 -17.62 3.56
N ASP A 711 -37.58 -17.89 4.39
CA ASP A 711 -39.00 -17.95 3.99
C ASP A 711 -39.59 -16.59 3.58
N ALA A 712 -38.93 -15.48 3.91
CA ALA A 712 -39.42 -14.12 3.67
C ALA A 712 -38.31 -13.22 3.10
N PRO A 713 -38.67 -12.21 2.29
CA PRO A 713 -37.68 -11.26 1.79
C PRO A 713 -37.01 -10.51 2.96
N PRO A 714 -35.68 -10.41 2.98
CA PRO A 714 -34.96 -9.74 4.06
C PRO A 714 -35.33 -8.25 4.14
N GLU A 715 -35.49 -7.76 5.37
CA GLU A 715 -35.84 -6.36 5.64
C GLU A 715 -34.71 -5.41 5.17
N PRO A 716 -35.02 -4.35 4.39
CA PRO A 716 -34.02 -3.41 3.88
C PRO A 716 -33.15 -2.80 4.98
N GLU A 717 -33.72 -2.53 6.15
CA GLU A 717 -33.06 -1.89 7.30
C GLU A 717 -31.84 -2.67 7.81
N LEU A 718 -31.78 -3.98 7.55
CA LEU A 718 -30.64 -4.83 7.89
C LEU A 718 -29.35 -4.39 7.19
N PHE A 719 -29.47 -3.79 6.01
CA PHE A 719 -28.35 -3.37 5.18
C PHE A 719 -27.91 -1.92 5.46
N PHE A 720 -28.52 -1.22 6.44
CA PHE A 720 -28.20 0.16 6.79
C PHE A 720 -27.92 0.28 8.30
N PRO A 721 -26.68 -0.03 8.76
CA PRO A 721 -26.29 0.23 10.14
C PRO A 721 -26.35 1.73 10.44
N ARG A 722 -26.45 2.08 11.72
CA ARG A 722 -26.50 3.47 12.14
C ARG A 722 -25.16 4.17 11.88
N ALA A 723 -25.22 5.46 11.54
CA ALA A 723 -24.00 6.22 11.26
C ALA A 723 -23.07 6.35 12.48
N ASP A 724 -23.61 6.33 13.70
CA ASP A 724 -22.87 6.40 14.95
C ASP A 724 -22.29 5.05 15.42
N GLU A 725 -22.77 3.92 14.88
CA GLU A 725 -22.30 2.57 15.26
C GLU A 725 -21.41 1.91 14.20
N VAL A 726 -21.47 2.37 12.93
CA VAL A 726 -20.82 1.71 11.80
C VAL A 726 -19.30 1.59 11.96
N GLU A 727 -18.65 2.58 12.58
CA GLU A 727 -17.21 2.55 12.84
C GLU A 727 -16.83 1.41 13.79
N ASP A 728 -17.59 1.22 14.86
CA ASP A 728 -17.36 0.15 15.82
C ASP A 728 -17.58 -1.23 15.19
N LEU A 729 -18.62 -1.38 14.36
CA LEU A 729 -18.87 -2.63 13.62
C LEU A 729 -17.71 -2.97 12.68
N VAL A 730 -17.21 -1.98 11.92
CA VAL A 730 -16.06 -2.18 11.04
C VAL A 730 -14.82 -2.54 11.85
N VAL A 731 -14.52 -1.84 12.95
CA VAL A 731 -13.34 -2.11 13.78
C VAL A 731 -13.38 -3.53 14.36
N GLN A 732 -14.54 -4.00 14.82
CA GLN A 732 -14.70 -5.34 15.38
C GLN A 732 -14.44 -6.45 14.35
N ALA A 733 -14.84 -6.24 13.08
CA ALA A 733 -14.68 -7.24 12.03
C ALA A 733 -13.33 -7.14 11.30
N LEU A 734 -12.77 -5.93 11.19
CA LEU A 734 -11.62 -5.68 10.34
C LEU A 734 -10.39 -6.51 10.73
N GLY A 735 -10.15 -6.74 12.02
CA GLY A 735 -8.98 -7.48 12.52
C GLY A 735 -8.88 -8.93 12.04
N THR A 736 -9.97 -9.54 11.58
CA THR A 736 -10.01 -10.92 11.05
C THR A 736 -9.94 -10.98 9.51
N THR A 737 -9.93 -9.82 8.84
CA THR A 737 -9.94 -9.76 7.37
C THR A 737 -8.56 -10.00 6.75
N SER A 738 -8.56 -10.53 5.53
CA SER A 738 -7.38 -10.71 4.68
C SER A 738 -6.67 -9.38 4.40
N LEU A 739 -7.44 -8.32 4.12
CA LEU A 739 -6.96 -6.95 3.95
C LEU A 739 -6.12 -6.47 5.15
N PHE A 740 -6.63 -6.67 6.38
CA PHE A 740 -5.92 -6.23 7.59
C PHE A 740 -4.60 -6.98 7.77
N ALA A 741 -4.60 -8.31 7.56
CA ALA A 741 -3.38 -9.12 7.64
C ALA A 741 -2.32 -8.68 6.61
N ALA A 742 -2.75 -8.38 5.38
CA ALA A 742 -1.86 -7.87 4.33
C ALA A 742 -1.26 -6.50 4.71
N ARG A 743 -2.08 -5.56 5.19
CA ARG A 743 -1.61 -4.23 5.63
C ARG A 743 -0.71 -4.31 6.85
N PHE A 744 -1.02 -5.18 7.82
CA PHE A 744 -0.17 -5.40 8.99
C PHE A 744 1.24 -5.86 8.58
N ARG A 745 1.33 -6.80 7.64
CA ARG A 745 2.61 -7.28 7.10
C ARG A 745 3.41 -6.17 6.42
N GLU A 746 2.75 -5.32 5.62
CA GLU A 746 3.37 -4.16 4.97
C GLU A 746 3.90 -3.18 6.01
N ASN A 747 3.13 -2.89 7.05
CA ASN A 747 3.47 -1.98 8.13
C ASN A 747 4.61 -2.51 9.00
N ALA A 748 4.60 -3.81 9.34
CA ALA A 748 5.66 -4.46 10.11
C ALA A 748 7.00 -4.53 9.37
N ALA A 749 6.97 -4.75 8.06
CA ALA A 749 8.18 -4.65 7.24
C ALA A 749 8.70 -3.22 7.16
N ARG A 750 7.81 -2.24 6.92
CA ARG A 750 8.17 -0.80 6.83
C ARG A 750 8.75 -0.28 8.14
N ALA A 751 8.19 -0.69 9.28
CA ALA A 751 8.65 -0.35 10.63
C ALA A 751 9.93 -1.09 11.07
N LEU A 752 10.56 -1.87 10.19
CA LEU A 752 11.81 -2.60 10.46
C LEU A 752 11.70 -3.72 11.53
N LEU A 753 10.49 -4.21 11.81
CA LEU A 753 10.27 -5.39 12.64
C LEU A 753 10.53 -6.67 11.85
N LEU A 754 10.15 -6.68 10.57
CA LEU A 754 10.38 -7.77 9.63
C LEU A 754 11.32 -7.34 8.49
N PRO A 755 12.58 -6.94 8.78
CA PRO A 755 13.44 -6.33 7.78
C PRO A 755 14.00 -7.35 6.79
N ARG A 756 14.27 -6.88 5.58
CA ARG A 756 15.15 -7.57 4.62
C ARG A 756 16.57 -7.66 5.20
N ARG A 757 17.19 -8.83 5.03
CA ARG A 757 18.57 -9.07 5.49
C ARG A 757 19.62 -8.44 4.57
N HIS A 758 19.36 -8.31 3.28
CA HIS A 758 20.34 -7.85 2.29
C HIS A 758 19.73 -6.78 1.36
N PRO A 759 20.43 -5.67 1.09
CA PRO A 759 20.00 -4.69 0.09
C PRO A 759 19.85 -5.35 -1.29
N GLY A 760 18.75 -5.07 -2.00
CA GLY A 760 18.51 -5.54 -3.37
C GLY A 760 18.04 -7.00 -3.51
N ARG A 761 18.05 -7.80 -2.44
CA ARG A 761 17.50 -9.17 -2.45
C ARG A 761 16.20 -9.19 -1.66
N ARG A 762 15.10 -9.50 -2.34
CA ARG A 762 13.79 -9.67 -1.66
C ARG A 762 13.87 -10.83 -0.68
N SER A 763 13.29 -10.64 0.51
CA SER A 763 12.99 -11.78 1.37
C SER A 763 12.00 -12.69 0.63
N PRO A 764 12.11 -14.02 0.71
CA PRO A 764 11.07 -14.90 0.21
C PRO A 764 9.72 -14.50 0.83
N LEU A 765 8.72 -14.22 0.00
CA LEU A 765 7.44 -13.67 0.46
C LEU A 765 6.77 -14.57 1.50
N TRP A 766 6.88 -15.89 1.33
CA TRP A 766 6.37 -16.87 2.28
C TRP A 766 6.94 -16.73 3.70
N ALA A 767 8.25 -16.49 3.80
CA ALA A 767 8.93 -16.36 5.09
C ALA A 767 8.52 -15.06 5.77
N GLN A 768 8.26 -14.02 4.98
CA GLN A 768 7.73 -12.75 5.47
C GLN A 768 6.27 -12.89 5.92
N ARG A 769 5.45 -13.68 5.22
CA ARG A 769 4.05 -13.97 5.56
C ARG A 769 3.93 -14.75 6.85
N LYS A 770 4.65 -15.86 6.99
CA LYS A 770 4.66 -16.67 8.22
C LYS A 770 4.97 -15.80 9.44
N ARG A 771 6.09 -15.08 9.40
CA ARG A 771 6.51 -14.19 10.51
C ARG A 771 5.51 -13.06 10.80
N ALA A 772 4.87 -12.51 9.77
CA ALA A 772 3.87 -11.47 9.96
C ALA A 772 2.58 -12.00 10.59
N ARG A 773 2.15 -13.21 10.21
CA ARG A 773 1.01 -13.89 10.82
C ARG A 773 1.28 -14.21 12.29
N ASP A 774 2.43 -14.81 12.58
CA ASP A 774 2.83 -15.16 13.95
C ASP A 774 2.92 -13.88 14.82
N LEU A 775 3.51 -12.80 14.29
CA LEU A 775 3.54 -11.50 14.96
C LEU A 775 2.15 -10.90 15.16
N LEU A 776 1.24 -11.01 14.17
CA LEU A 776 -0.12 -10.50 14.27
C LEU A 776 -0.93 -11.24 15.33
N GLN A 777 -0.77 -12.57 15.42
CA GLN A 777 -1.44 -13.40 16.41
C GLN A 777 -1.06 -13.01 17.85
N VAL A 778 0.21 -12.67 18.08
CA VAL A 778 0.67 -12.15 19.37
C VAL A 778 0.19 -10.72 19.56
N ALA A 779 0.37 -9.86 18.56
CA ALA A 779 0.04 -8.44 18.65
C ALA A 779 -1.45 -8.20 18.92
N SER A 780 -2.36 -8.98 18.32
CA SER A 780 -3.82 -8.84 18.45
C SER A 780 -4.32 -8.88 19.91
N ARG A 781 -3.56 -9.51 20.81
CA ARG A 781 -3.83 -9.56 22.26
C ARG A 781 -3.52 -8.24 22.99
N TYR A 782 -2.81 -7.32 22.33
CA TYR A 782 -2.32 -6.05 22.86
C TYR A 782 -2.79 -4.88 21.99
N GLY A 783 -4.02 -4.39 22.21
CA GLY A 783 -4.62 -3.34 21.39
C GLY A 783 -3.84 -2.01 21.33
N SER A 784 -2.91 -1.76 22.27
CA SER A 784 -2.03 -0.59 22.27
C SER A 784 -0.76 -0.76 21.42
N PHE A 785 -0.53 -1.93 20.83
CA PHE A 785 0.67 -2.18 20.01
C PHE A 785 0.70 -1.24 18.80
N PRO A 786 1.78 -0.45 18.59
CA PRO A 786 1.79 0.63 17.60
C PRO A 786 1.44 0.20 16.17
N LEU A 787 1.83 -1.01 15.76
CA LEU A 787 1.54 -1.47 14.39
C LEU A 787 0.10 -1.95 14.20
N LEU A 788 -0.58 -2.38 15.25
CA LEU A 788 -2.02 -2.61 15.15
C LEU A 788 -2.74 -1.30 14.95
N LEU A 789 -2.41 -0.29 15.76
CA LEU A 789 -2.99 1.04 15.65
C LEU A 789 -2.75 1.64 14.26
N GLU A 790 -1.53 1.50 13.71
CA GLU A 790 -1.23 1.94 12.35
C GLU A 790 -2.03 1.18 11.29
N THR A 791 -2.20 -0.13 11.46
CA THR A 791 -2.93 -0.96 10.49
C THR A 791 -4.42 -0.62 10.49
N TYR A 792 -5.04 -0.44 11.66
CA TYR A 792 -6.39 0.09 11.76
C TYR A 792 -6.49 1.46 11.11
N ARG A 793 -5.57 2.37 11.44
CA ARG A 793 -5.56 3.72 10.88
C ARG A 793 -5.44 3.72 9.34
N GLU A 794 -4.57 2.89 8.77
CA GLU A 794 -4.41 2.76 7.32
C GLU A 794 -5.65 2.19 6.65
N CYS A 795 -6.20 1.09 7.16
CA CYS A 795 -7.40 0.48 6.59
C CYS A 795 -8.60 1.45 6.66
N LEU A 796 -8.85 2.07 7.81
CA LEU A 796 -10.03 2.92 8.02
C LEU A 796 -9.96 4.28 7.30
N ARG A 797 -8.76 4.83 7.08
CA ARG A 797 -8.58 6.19 6.52
C ARG A 797 -7.96 6.24 5.13
N ASP A 798 -7.04 5.34 4.80
CA ASP A 798 -6.31 5.39 3.52
C ASP A 798 -6.94 4.43 2.51
N VAL A 799 -7.38 3.24 2.94
CA VAL A 799 -8.06 2.27 2.07
C VAL A 799 -9.54 2.60 1.97
N PHE A 800 -10.23 2.61 3.12
CA PHE A 800 -11.63 2.97 3.22
C PHE A 800 -11.83 4.49 3.20
N ASP A 801 -13.08 4.89 2.98
CA ASP A 801 -13.58 6.24 3.24
C ASP A 801 -14.67 6.14 4.32
N LEU A 802 -14.24 5.83 5.55
CA LEU A 802 -15.16 5.68 6.68
C LEU A 802 -15.94 6.97 7.00
N PRO A 803 -15.33 8.18 6.97
CA PRO A 803 -16.09 9.42 7.12
C PRO A 803 -17.15 9.59 6.02
N GLY A 804 -16.82 9.22 4.77
CA GLY A 804 -17.76 9.20 3.66
C GLY A 804 -18.93 8.22 3.89
N LEU A 805 -18.65 7.04 4.44
CA LEU A 805 -19.68 6.07 4.83
C LEU A 805 -20.59 6.59 5.95
N GLN A 806 -20.01 7.16 7.02
CA GLN A 806 -20.76 7.75 8.13
C GLN A 806 -21.67 8.88 7.65
N GLU A 807 -21.18 9.77 6.77
CA GLU A 807 -22.01 10.80 6.12
C GLU A 807 -23.12 10.18 5.29
N THR A 808 -22.81 9.16 4.48
CA THR A 808 -23.79 8.49 3.62
C THR A 808 -24.93 7.88 4.44
N LEU A 809 -24.61 7.11 5.49
CA LEU A 809 -25.60 6.50 6.37
C LEU A 809 -26.37 7.56 7.16
N ARG A 810 -25.72 8.64 7.60
CA ARG A 810 -26.41 9.76 8.25
C ARG A 810 -27.39 10.44 7.31
N ARG A 811 -27.06 10.60 6.03
CA ARG A 811 -28.00 11.10 5.02
C ARG A 811 -29.19 10.18 4.82
N VAL A 812 -29.02 8.85 4.93
CA VAL A 812 -30.14 7.90 4.93
C VAL A 812 -31.01 8.11 6.17
N GLN A 813 -30.42 8.18 7.36
CA GLN A 813 -31.13 8.39 8.63
C GLN A 813 -31.92 9.71 8.65
N ASP A 814 -31.29 10.79 8.17
CA ASP A 814 -31.90 12.12 8.05
C ASP A 814 -32.88 12.24 6.87
N ARG A 815 -33.09 11.15 6.10
CA ARG A 815 -33.95 11.09 4.90
C ARG A 815 -33.56 12.06 3.78
N ARG A 816 -32.29 12.47 3.75
CA ARG A 816 -31.68 13.25 2.65
C ARG A 816 -31.20 12.37 1.50
N LEU A 817 -31.02 11.08 1.76
CA LEU A 817 -30.74 10.02 0.79
C LEU A 817 -31.88 9.02 0.89
N ARG A 818 -32.70 8.94 -0.17
CA ARG A 818 -33.89 8.07 -0.19
C ARG A 818 -33.46 6.61 -0.41
N VAL A 819 -34.12 5.68 0.28
CA VAL A 819 -33.97 4.24 0.05
C VAL A 819 -35.25 3.75 -0.62
N VAL A 820 -35.10 3.08 -1.77
CA VAL A 820 -36.21 2.47 -2.52
C VAL A 820 -35.99 0.97 -2.53
N THR A 821 -37.00 0.19 -2.15
CA THR A 821 -36.93 -1.27 -2.17
C THR A 821 -37.79 -1.82 -3.29
N VAL A 822 -37.23 -2.77 -4.05
CA VAL A 822 -37.89 -3.40 -5.19
C VAL A 822 -37.69 -4.90 -5.12
N ASP A 823 -38.78 -5.65 -5.28
CA ASP A 823 -38.71 -7.10 -5.44
C ASP A 823 -38.82 -7.42 -6.93
N SER A 824 -37.71 -7.81 -7.53
CA SER A 824 -37.62 -8.11 -8.96
C SER A 824 -37.70 -9.62 -9.21
N ARG A 825 -38.19 -10.00 -10.40
CA ARG A 825 -38.17 -11.41 -10.84
C ARG A 825 -36.86 -11.79 -11.51
N ILE A 826 -36.27 -10.83 -12.20
CA ILE A 826 -34.97 -10.92 -12.85
C ILE A 826 -34.15 -9.71 -12.43
N PRO A 827 -32.82 -9.84 -12.35
CA PRO A 827 -31.97 -8.72 -12.00
C PRO A 827 -32.12 -7.54 -12.96
N SER A 828 -32.19 -6.32 -12.40
CA SER A 828 -32.20 -5.08 -13.17
C SER A 828 -30.88 -4.87 -13.94
N PRO A 829 -30.86 -3.98 -14.96
CA PRO A 829 -29.62 -3.64 -15.69
C PRO A 829 -28.45 -3.16 -14.81
N PHE A 830 -28.69 -2.62 -13.61
CA PHE A 830 -27.65 -2.23 -12.66
C PHE A 830 -27.26 -3.39 -11.71
N ALA A 831 -28.20 -4.25 -11.35
CA ALA A 831 -27.90 -5.45 -10.57
C ALA A 831 -27.16 -6.51 -11.41
N ALA A 832 -27.49 -6.66 -12.70
CA ALA A 832 -26.96 -7.70 -13.55
C ALA A 832 -25.41 -7.70 -13.68
N PRO A 833 -24.70 -6.56 -13.83
CA PRO A 833 -23.23 -6.56 -13.84
C PRO A 833 -22.60 -6.85 -12.46
N LEU A 834 -23.22 -6.41 -11.37
CA LEU A 834 -22.81 -6.76 -10.00
C LEU A 834 -22.92 -8.27 -9.80
N LEU A 835 -24.06 -8.81 -10.21
CA LEU A 835 -24.34 -10.22 -10.15
C LEU A 835 -23.52 -10.99 -11.16
N PHE A 836 -23.20 -10.49 -12.34
CA PHE A 836 -22.30 -11.18 -13.27
C PHE A 836 -20.88 -11.24 -12.72
N SER A 837 -20.44 -10.25 -11.94
CA SER A 837 -19.19 -10.36 -11.18
C SER A 837 -19.30 -11.45 -10.11
N TYR A 838 -20.47 -11.59 -9.47
CA TYR A 838 -20.78 -12.63 -8.49
C TYR A 838 -21.03 -14.03 -9.11
N VAL A 839 -21.61 -14.09 -10.30
CA VAL A 839 -22.12 -15.27 -11.03
C VAL A 839 -21.06 -15.76 -12.02
N ALA A 840 -20.15 -14.90 -12.49
CA ALA A 840 -18.86 -15.37 -13.01
C ALA A 840 -18.14 -16.17 -11.91
N ASN A 841 -18.29 -15.83 -10.63
CA ASN A 841 -17.82 -16.68 -9.54
C ASN A 841 -18.61 -18.00 -9.35
N PHE A 842 -19.70 -18.23 -10.11
CA PHE A 842 -20.64 -19.33 -9.90
C PHE A 842 -21.05 -20.12 -11.18
N ILE A 843 -20.90 -19.63 -12.43
CA ILE A 843 -21.29 -20.37 -13.67
C ILE A 843 -20.25 -21.40 -14.09
N TYR A 844 -19.90 -22.29 -13.18
CA TYR A 844 -19.63 -23.70 -13.48
C TYR A 844 -20.19 -24.61 -12.36
N ASP A 845 -21.21 -24.13 -11.66
CA ASP A 845 -22.01 -24.95 -10.76
C ASP A 845 -23.12 -25.60 -11.58
N GLY A 846 -22.90 -26.86 -11.98
CA GLY A 846 -23.84 -27.65 -12.76
C GLY A 846 -23.95 -29.05 -12.18
N ASP A 847 -25.15 -29.35 -11.69
CA ASP A 847 -25.75 -30.65 -11.37
C ASP A 847 -25.11 -31.51 -10.27
N THR A 848 -25.60 -31.35 -9.02
CA THR A 848 -25.82 -32.51 -8.12
C THR A 848 -27.08 -32.32 -7.26
N PRO A 849 -27.97 -33.32 -7.12
CA PRO A 849 -29.22 -33.21 -6.36
C PRO A 849 -29.03 -33.00 -4.84
N LEU A 850 -29.93 -32.22 -4.23
CA LEU A 850 -30.06 -31.89 -2.80
C LEU A 850 -30.28 -33.08 -1.84
N ALA A 851 -30.04 -34.33 -2.24
CA ALA A 851 -30.33 -35.53 -1.46
C ALA A 851 -29.13 -36.12 -0.66
N GLU A 852 -27.92 -35.57 -0.77
CA GLU A 852 -26.74 -36.09 -0.05
C GLU A 852 -26.20 -35.20 1.09
N ARG A 853 -26.88 -34.09 1.43
CA ARG A 853 -26.50 -33.21 2.57
C ARG A 853 -26.94 -33.70 3.96
N ARG A 854 -27.24 -35.00 4.14
CA ARG A 854 -27.54 -35.58 5.47
C ARG A 854 -26.65 -36.75 5.90
N ALA A 855 -25.56 -37.05 5.17
CA ALA A 855 -24.72 -38.22 5.48
C ALA A 855 -23.25 -37.94 5.86
N GLN A 856 -22.80 -36.68 5.97
CA GLN A 856 -21.44 -36.35 6.42
C GLN A 856 -21.38 -35.49 7.69
N ALA A 857 -22.42 -35.62 8.53
CA ALA A 857 -22.40 -35.19 9.92
C ALA A 857 -22.17 -36.38 10.87
N LEU A 858 -21.19 -37.22 10.52
CA LEU A 858 -20.60 -38.16 11.48
C LEU A 858 -19.18 -37.69 11.74
N SER A 859 -19.13 -36.80 12.73
CA SER A 859 -17.99 -36.49 13.57
C SER A 859 -17.05 -37.69 13.72
N VAL A 860 -15.88 -37.59 13.11
CA VAL A 860 -14.71 -38.25 13.67
C VAL A 860 -14.38 -37.51 14.96
N ASP A 861 -14.73 -38.13 16.08
CA ASP A 861 -14.38 -37.66 17.40
C ASP A 861 -12.84 -37.70 17.52
N GLN A 862 -12.20 -36.52 17.50
CA GLN A 862 -10.75 -36.39 17.64
C GLN A 862 -10.25 -36.91 19.00
N ALA A 863 -11.15 -37.10 19.99
CA ALA A 863 -10.82 -37.79 21.23
C ALA A 863 -10.68 -39.32 21.03
N GLN A 864 -11.51 -39.95 20.18
CA GLN A 864 -11.43 -41.39 19.89
C GLN A 864 -10.31 -41.75 18.90
N LEU A 865 -9.90 -40.83 18.02
CA LEU A 865 -8.74 -41.06 17.13
C LEU A 865 -7.40 -40.98 17.88
N ARG A 866 -7.36 -40.29 19.03
CA ARG A 866 -6.24 -40.32 19.99
C ARG A 866 -6.21 -41.59 20.84
N GLU A 867 -7.35 -42.26 21.03
CA GLU A 867 -7.47 -43.52 21.78
C GLU A 867 -7.16 -44.77 20.91
N LEU A 868 -7.34 -44.67 19.58
CA LEU A 868 -7.07 -45.73 18.60
C LEU A 868 -5.65 -45.73 18.01
N LEU A 869 -4.98 -44.59 18.01
CA LEU A 869 -3.55 -44.46 17.70
C LEU A 869 -2.76 -44.59 19.00
N GLY A 870 -2.56 -45.83 19.46
CA GLY A 870 -1.82 -46.11 20.68
C GLY A 870 -0.56 -45.26 20.77
N GLU A 871 -0.35 -44.64 21.94
CA GLU A 871 0.80 -43.80 22.26
C GLU A 871 2.09 -44.50 21.84
N ALA A 872 2.63 -44.12 20.67
CA ALA A 872 4.07 -44.20 20.48
C ALA A 872 4.63 -43.11 21.38
N GLU A 873 5.25 -43.49 22.49
CA GLU A 873 5.95 -42.54 23.37
C GLU A 873 6.85 -41.68 22.48
N MET A 874 6.68 -40.34 22.48
CA MET A 874 7.42 -39.43 21.58
C MET A 874 8.95 -39.58 21.69
N ARG A 875 9.44 -40.20 22.77
CA ARG A 875 10.81 -40.67 22.96
C ARG A 875 11.35 -41.57 21.83
N GLU A 876 10.49 -42.26 21.08
CA GLU A 876 10.89 -43.13 19.96
C GLU A 876 11.02 -42.37 18.62
N LEU A 877 10.44 -41.17 18.53
CA LEU A 877 10.40 -40.34 17.31
C LEU A 877 11.44 -39.21 17.31
N LEU A 878 11.89 -38.77 18.49
CA LEU A 878 12.82 -37.65 18.64
C LEU A 878 14.27 -38.12 18.83
N ASP A 879 15.14 -37.73 17.90
CA ASP A 879 16.58 -37.97 17.99
C ASP A 879 17.24 -37.01 19.01
N ALA A 880 17.95 -37.57 19.99
CA ALA A 880 18.61 -36.80 21.05
C ALA A 880 19.61 -35.76 20.51
N ARG A 881 20.30 -36.04 19.40
CA ARG A 881 21.22 -35.06 18.79
C ARG A 881 20.48 -33.87 18.23
N SER A 882 19.32 -34.10 17.61
CA SER A 882 18.47 -33.03 17.07
C SER A 882 17.93 -32.11 18.18
N ILE A 883 17.57 -32.68 19.35
CA ILE A 883 17.19 -31.90 20.54
C ILE A 883 18.37 -31.06 21.02
N ASP A 884 19.55 -31.66 21.21
CA ASP A 884 20.76 -30.97 21.66
C ASP A 884 21.16 -29.84 20.70
N GLU A 885 21.12 -30.08 19.37
CA GLU A 885 21.42 -29.07 18.36
C GLU A 885 20.44 -27.89 18.40
N HIS A 886 19.15 -28.18 18.60
CA HIS A 886 18.12 -27.16 18.72
C HIS A 886 18.31 -26.32 19.99
N GLU A 887 18.48 -26.97 21.15
CA GLU A 887 18.73 -26.30 22.41
C GLU A 887 20.02 -25.48 22.35
N HIS A 888 21.10 -26.01 21.77
CA HIS A 888 22.36 -25.28 21.62
C HIS A 888 22.21 -24.02 20.76
N ALA A 889 21.32 -24.04 19.76
CA ALA A 889 20.97 -22.87 18.96
C ALA A 889 20.06 -21.88 19.71
N ALA A 890 19.04 -22.37 20.41
CA ALA A 890 18.11 -21.57 21.22
C ALA A 890 18.83 -20.85 22.36
N GLN A 891 19.75 -21.54 23.03
CA GLN A 891 20.66 -21.02 24.06
C GLN A 891 21.74 -20.07 23.54
N ARG A 892 21.79 -19.78 22.22
CA ARG A 892 22.79 -18.90 21.59
C ARG A 892 24.24 -19.38 21.75
N LEU A 893 24.47 -20.66 21.99
CA LEU A 893 25.82 -21.22 22.15
C LEU A 893 26.53 -21.45 20.81
N SER A 894 25.78 -21.63 19.71
CA SER A 894 26.33 -21.79 18.36
C SER A 894 26.85 -20.49 17.73
N ARG A 895 26.45 -19.33 18.25
CA ARG A 895 26.85 -18.00 17.75
C ARG A 895 27.02 -17.03 18.93
N PRO A 896 28.25 -16.86 19.44
CA PRO A 896 28.49 -15.95 20.55
C PRO A 896 28.14 -14.51 20.16
N ALA A 897 27.59 -13.77 21.12
CA ALA A 897 27.32 -12.35 20.98
C ALA A 897 28.62 -11.53 21.07
N HIS A 898 28.59 -10.35 20.46
CA HIS A 898 29.67 -9.37 20.47
C HIS A 898 29.12 -7.99 20.82
N GLY A 899 29.97 -7.17 21.44
CA GLY A 899 29.64 -5.80 21.81
C GLY A 899 28.55 -5.69 22.89
N ILE A 900 28.39 -4.48 23.43
CA ILE A 900 27.45 -4.22 24.52
C ILE A 900 25.99 -4.43 24.11
N ASP A 901 25.66 -4.16 22.84
CA ASP A 901 24.31 -4.40 22.32
C ASP A 901 23.99 -5.88 22.18
N GLY A 902 24.94 -6.70 21.72
CA GLY A 902 24.77 -8.15 21.64
C GLY A 902 24.62 -8.77 23.03
N LEU A 903 25.38 -8.31 24.01
CA LEU A 903 25.24 -8.75 25.41
C LEU A 903 23.85 -8.45 25.98
N HIS A 904 23.33 -7.25 25.71
CA HIS A 904 21.97 -6.88 26.11
C HIS A 904 20.89 -7.70 25.40
N ASP A 905 21.07 -7.99 24.10
CA ASP A 905 20.17 -8.86 23.34
C ASP A 905 20.14 -10.29 23.88
N LEU A 906 21.26 -10.80 24.40
CA LEU A 906 21.29 -12.09 25.09
C LEU A 906 20.39 -12.08 26.33
N LEU A 907 20.48 -11.04 27.16
CA LEU A 907 19.67 -10.92 28.37
C LEU A 907 18.17 -10.76 28.05
N LEU A 908 17.82 -9.96 27.03
CA LEU A 908 16.42 -9.84 26.58
C LEU A 908 15.87 -11.16 26.02
N ALA A 909 16.70 -11.93 25.31
CA ALA A 909 16.27 -13.18 24.68
C ALA A 909 16.21 -14.36 25.66
N LEU A 910 17.20 -14.50 26.55
CA LEU A 910 17.36 -15.67 27.42
C LEU A 910 16.89 -15.42 28.86
N GLY A 911 16.77 -14.16 29.29
CA GLY A 911 16.46 -13.81 30.68
C GLY A 911 17.69 -13.78 31.58
N ASP A 912 17.55 -14.27 32.81
CA ASP A 912 18.61 -14.23 33.80
C ASP A 912 19.77 -15.16 33.44
N LEU A 913 21.00 -14.62 33.44
CA LEU A 913 22.21 -15.40 33.17
C LEU A 913 23.28 -15.14 34.23
N SER A 914 23.97 -16.20 34.65
CA SER A 914 25.16 -16.07 35.50
C SER A 914 26.36 -15.57 34.69
N GLU A 915 27.39 -15.04 35.37
CA GLU A 915 28.61 -14.58 34.69
C GLU A 915 29.30 -15.73 33.92
N ALA A 916 29.21 -16.96 34.42
CA ALA A 916 29.74 -18.14 33.72
C ALA A 916 28.95 -18.46 32.45
N GLU A 917 27.62 -18.35 32.49
CA GLU A 917 26.75 -18.56 31.33
C GLU A 917 26.94 -17.49 30.26
N LEU A 918 27.15 -16.24 30.67
CA LEU A 918 27.44 -15.13 29.78
C LEU A 918 28.78 -15.31 29.06
N ARG A 919 29.84 -15.72 29.77
CA ARG A 919 31.15 -16.01 29.16
C ARG A 919 31.11 -17.13 28.12
N ARG A 920 30.20 -18.11 28.26
CA ARG A 920 30.01 -19.16 27.24
C ARG A 920 29.32 -18.65 25.98
N ARG A 921 28.59 -17.54 26.06
CA ARG A 921 27.74 -16.98 25.00
C ARG A 921 28.26 -15.67 24.44
N PHE A 922 29.39 -15.16 24.93
CA PHE A 922 29.95 -13.88 24.56
C PHE A 922 31.40 -14.05 24.08
N GLU A 923 31.78 -13.30 23.04
CA GLU A 923 33.14 -13.30 22.54
C GLU A 923 34.04 -12.41 23.42
N GLY A 924 34.94 -13.05 24.18
CA GLY A 924 35.81 -12.37 25.15
C GLY A 924 35.16 -12.23 26.53
N ASP A 925 35.60 -11.24 27.32
CA ASP A 925 35.00 -10.97 28.63
C ASP A 925 33.81 -10.02 28.48
N PRO A 926 32.60 -10.38 28.96
CA PRO A 926 31.40 -9.56 28.79
C PRO A 926 31.49 -8.25 29.58
N PRO A 927 31.30 -7.07 28.96
CA PRO A 927 31.42 -5.76 29.61
C PRO A 927 30.21 -5.42 30.51
N LEU A 928 29.98 -6.22 31.54
CA LEU A 928 28.80 -6.14 32.41
C LEU A 928 28.73 -4.84 33.22
N GLN A 929 29.89 -4.33 33.63
CA GLN A 929 29.97 -3.07 34.36
C GLN A 929 29.51 -1.89 33.50
N GLU A 930 29.90 -1.85 32.23
CA GLU A 930 29.45 -0.80 31.30
C GLU A 930 27.94 -0.89 31.06
N LEU A 931 27.40 -2.11 30.96
CA LEU A 931 25.96 -2.36 30.80
C LEU A 931 25.15 -1.90 32.03
N PHE A 932 25.71 -2.10 33.23
CA PHE A 932 25.16 -1.60 34.49
C PHE A 932 25.19 -0.08 34.58
N GLU A 933 26.31 0.54 34.23
CA GLU A 933 26.47 2.01 34.24
C GLU A 933 25.53 2.70 33.25
N GLN A 934 25.28 2.07 32.10
CA GLN A 934 24.25 2.48 31.13
C GLN A 934 22.81 2.17 31.59
N ARG A 935 22.63 1.53 32.76
CA ARG A 935 21.34 1.11 33.34
C ARG A 935 20.51 0.23 32.42
N ARG A 936 21.20 -0.58 31.60
CA ARG A 936 20.58 -1.52 30.65
C ARG A 936 20.44 -2.92 31.20
N ALA A 937 21.22 -3.25 32.22
CA ALA A 937 21.10 -4.49 32.96
C ALA A 937 21.47 -4.25 34.42
N PHE A 938 21.07 -5.17 35.28
CA PHE A 938 21.46 -5.11 36.68
C PHE A 938 21.73 -6.50 37.26
N PRO A 939 22.63 -6.57 38.26
CA PRO A 939 22.86 -7.81 38.98
C PRO A 939 21.75 -8.02 40.02
N LEU A 940 21.37 -9.27 40.22
CA LEU A 940 20.48 -9.72 41.27
C LEU A 940 20.93 -11.08 41.80
N ASN A 941 20.40 -11.51 42.94
CA ASN A 941 20.67 -12.84 43.50
C ASN A 941 19.43 -13.73 43.35
N LEU A 942 19.56 -14.87 42.66
CA LEU A 942 18.53 -15.92 42.57
C LEU A 942 19.11 -17.23 43.07
N ALA A 943 18.37 -17.94 43.94
CA ALA A 943 18.79 -19.23 44.47
C ALA A 943 20.23 -19.27 45.03
N GLY A 944 20.73 -18.15 45.57
CA GLY A 944 22.09 -18.04 46.12
C GLY A 944 23.20 -17.74 45.10
N GLU A 945 22.88 -17.54 43.82
CA GLU A 945 23.82 -17.21 42.75
C GLU A 945 23.59 -15.77 42.24
N LYS A 946 24.68 -15.04 42.00
CA LYS A 946 24.63 -13.72 41.37
C LYS A 946 24.39 -13.86 39.86
N ARG A 947 23.34 -13.21 39.37
CA ARG A 947 22.92 -13.24 37.96
C ARG A 947 22.62 -11.85 37.43
N TRP A 948 22.59 -11.75 36.12
CA TRP A 948 22.35 -10.51 35.39
C TRP A 948 21.03 -10.62 34.62
N VAL A 949 20.25 -9.54 34.64
CA VAL A 949 19.00 -9.42 33.88
C VAL A 949 18.94 -8.09 33.15
N ALA A 950 18.21 -8.03 32.04
CA ALA A 950 17.94 -6.79 31.32
C ALA A 950 17.06 -5.86 32.18
N ALA A 951 17.25 -4.54 32.04
CA ALA A 951 16.47 -3.56 32.78
C ALA A 951 14.97 -3.61 32.42
N GLU A 952 14.65 -4.00 31.19
CA GLU A 952 13.29 -4.19 30.68
C GLU A 952 12.54 -5.34 31.37
N ASP A 953 13.23 -6.24 32.06
CA ASP A 953 12.64 -7.33 32.83
C ASP A 953 12.49 -7.01 34.32
N ALA A 954 12.83 -5.78 34.76
CA ALA A 954 12.79 -5.39 36.16
C ALA A 954 11.41 -5.63 36.82
N ALA A 955 10.33 -5.24 36.17
CA ALA A 955 8.97 -5.53 36.66
C ALA A 955 8.66 -7.03 36.66
N ARG A 956 9.08 -7.78 35.63
CA ARG A 956 8.84 -9.23 35.53
C ARG A 956 9.49 -9.98 36.70
N VAL A 957 10.77 -9.73 36.97
CA VAL A 957 11.50 -10.41 38.06
C VAL A 957 11.03 -9.96 39.44
N ARG A 958 10.64 -8.69 39.59
CA ARG A 958 10.07 -8.19 40.85
C ARG A 958 8.76 -8.88 41.17
N ASP A 959 7.83 -8.90 40.20
CA ASP A 959 6.47 -9.38 40.43
C ASP A 959 6.40 -10.91 40.42
N ALA A 960 7.26 -11.60 39.67
CA ALA A 960 7.32 -13.07 39.65
C ALA A 960 8.13 -13.68 40.80
N LEU A 961 9.28 -13.10 41.13
CA LEU A 961 10.28 -13.71 42.02
C LEU A 961 10.48 -12.93 43.33
N GLY A 962 9.79 -11.80 43.52
CA GLY A 962 9.92 -10.96 44.71
C GLY A 962 11.25 -10.21 44.82
N VAL A 963 12.01 -10.10 43.71
CA VAL A 963 13.32 -9.44 43.72
C VAL A 963 13.16 -7.91 43.63
N PRO A 964 13.69 -7.14 44.60
CA PRO A 964 13.58 -5.69 44.53
C PRO A 964 14.40 -5.14 43.36
N PRO A 965 13.81 -4.29 42.49
CA PRO A 965 14.55 -3.66 41.40
C PRO A 965 15.57 -2.66 41.97
N PRO A 966 16.72 -2.46 41.30
CA PRO A 966 17.74 -1.52 41.76
C PRO A 966 17.24 -0.07 41.72
N ALA A 967 17.79 0.76 42.61
CA ALA A 967 17.49 2.18 42.63
C ALA A 967 17.95 2.86 41.34
N GLY A 968 17.13 3.80 40.84
CA GLY A 968 17.47 4.60 39.67
C GLY A 968 17.08 4.00 38.32
N LEU A 969 16.28 2.93 38.27
CA LEU A 969 15.59 2.54 37.04
C LEU A 969 14.43 3.50 36.72
N PRO A 970 14.16 3.79 35.43
CA PRO A 970 13.00 4.56 35.01
C PRO A 970 11.69 3.93 35.49
N ARG A 971 10.70 4.76 35.85
CA ARG A 971 9.40 4.29 36.38
C ARG A 971 8.66 3.41 35.38
N GLU A 972 8.80 3.69 34.09
CA GLU A 972 8.16 2.95 32.99
C GLU A 972 8.63 1.49 32.91
N LEU A 973 9.86 1.18 33.35
CA LEU A 973 10.38 -0.19 33.41
C LEU A 973 9.91 -0.95 34.66
N LEU A 974 9.25 -0.25 35.58
CA LEU A 974 8.73 -0.80 36.83
C LEU A 974 7.20 -0.98 36.81
N GLU A 975 6.55 -0.65 35.69
CA GLU A 975 5.12 -0.88 35.49
C GLU A 975 4.80 -2.38 35.52
N PRO A 976 3.74 -2.82 36.23
CA PRO A 976 3.38 -4.23 36.31
C PRO A 976 3.10 -4.84 34.93
N VAL A 977 3.56 -6.08 34.76
CA VAL A 977 3.27 -6.95 33.61
C VAL A 977 2.13 -7.92 33.94
N LYS A 978 1.37 -8.33 32.91
CA LYS A 978 0.12 -9.09 33.08
C LYS A 978 0.31 -10.48 33.69
N ASP A 979 1.31 -11.23 33.21
CA ASP A 979 1.66 -12.55 33.73
C ASP A 979 3.19 -12.68 33.93
N PRO A 980 3.74 -12.13 35.01
CA PRO A 980 5.18 -12.07 35.23
C PRO A 980 5.85 -13.46 35.28
N LEU A 981 5.26 -14.40 36.02
CA LEU A 981 5.82 -15.74 36.19
C LEU A 981 5.61 -16.59 34.92
N GLY A 982 4.44 -16.49 34.28
CA GLY A 982 4.19 -17.17 33.01
C GLY A 982 5.13 -16.69 31.90
N ASP A 983 5.43 -15.39 31.83
CA ASP A 983 6.42 -14.83 30.90
C ASP A 983 7.83 -15.41 31.13
N LEU A 984 8.25 -15.60 32.40
CA LEU A 984 9.55 -16.21 32.70
C LEU A 984 9.57 -17.70 32.33
N VAL A 985 8.54 -18.45 32.68
CA VAL A 985 8.43 -19.89 32.39
C VAL A 985 8.35 -20.14 30.88
N SER A 986 7.57 -19.34 30.15
CA SER A 986 7.46 -19.48 28.70
C SER A 986 8.77 -19.09 27.99
N ARG A 987 9.50 -18.09 28.49
CA ARG A 987 10.86 -17.79 28.00
C ARG A 987 11.81 -18.96 28.22
N TRP A 988 11.75 -19.61 29.39
CA TRP A 988 12.56 -20.80 29.67
C TRP A 988 12.24 -21.93 28.68
N ALA A 989 10.94 -22.21 28.47
CA ALA A 989 10.50 -23.26 27.55
C ALA A 989 11.00 -23.05 26.11
N ARG A 990 10.96 -21.82 25.61
CA ARG A 990 11.45 -21.48 24.25
C ARG A 990 12.97 -21.55 24.10
N THR A 991 13.70 -21.53 25.20
CA THR A 991 15.16 -21.43 25.18
C THR A 991 15.84 -22.75 25.53
N HIS A 992 15.14 -23.68 26.16
CA HIS A 992 15.67 -24.97 26.58
C HIS A 992 14.97 -26.11 25.82
N GLY A 993 15.63 -27.27 25.74
CA GLY A 993 14.98 -28.50 25.30
C GLY A 993 13.98 -28.99 26.35
N PRO A 994 13.54 -30.26 26.29
CA PRO A 994 12.67 -30.81 27.33
C PRO A 994 13.24 -30.63 28.73
N PHE A 995 12.44 -30.04 29.62
CA PHE A 995 12.85 -29.69 30.99
C PHE A 995 11.81 -30.15 32.01
N ARG A 996 12.17 -30.17 33.29
CA ARG A 996 11.27 -30.51 34.40
C ARG A 996 10.88 -29.27 35.19
N ALA A 997 9.74 -29.33 35.87
CA ALA A 997 9.32 -28.27 36.77
C ALA A 997 10.34 -28.02 37.91
N GLU A 998 11.04 -29.08 38.32
CA GLU A 998 12.10 -29.02 39.32
C GLU A 998 13.33 -28.20 38.85
N ASP A 999 13.61 -28.15 37.54
CA ASP A 999 14.74 -27.40 36.99
C ASP A 999 14.52 -25.89 37.13
N LEU A 1000 13.32 -25.44 36.76
CA LEU A 1000 12.85 -24.06 36.93
C LEU A 1000 12.76 -23.64 38.41
N ALA A 1001 12.21 -24.51 39.25
CA ALA A 1001 12.10 -24.28 40.70
C ALA A 1001 13.49 -24.08 41.32
N SER A 1002 14.45 -24.92 40.93
CA SER A 1002 15.85 -24.81 41.35
C SER A 1002 16.53 -23.58 40.76
N ARG A 1003 16.26 -23.24 39.49
CA ARG A 1003 16.82 -22.07 38.79
C ARG A 1003 16.49 -20.77 39.52
N TRP A 1004 15.24 -20.59 39.96
CA TRP A 1004 14.79 -19.33 40.56
C TRP A 1004 14.60 -19.37 42.08
N GLY A 1005 14.73 -20.54 42.70
CA GLY A 1005 14.57 -20.71 44.16
C GLY A 1005 13.13 -20.58 44.62
N ILE A 1006 12.17 -20.99 43.80
CA ILE A 1006 10.72 -20.97 44.09
C ILE A 1006 10.18 -22.39 44.26
N GLY A 1007 8.97 -22.53 44.82
CA GLY A 1007 8.35 -23.84 45.03
C GLY A 1007 7.96 -24.54 43.73
N VAL A 1008 8.25 -25.84 43.61
CA VAL A 1008 7.88 -26.66 42.43
C VAL A 1008 6.39 -26.60 42.12
N ALA A 1009 5.53 -26.53 43.15
CA ALA A 1009 4.09 -26.40 42.97
C ALA A 1009 3.69 -25.11 42.23
N VAL A 1010 4.37 -23.99 42.52
CA VAL A 1010 4.13 -22.69 41.87
C VAL A 1010 4.53 -22.74 40.40
N VAL A 1011 5.64 -23.41 40.09
CA VAL A 1011 6.08 -23.64 38.70
C VAL A 1011 5.10 -24.54 37.95
N ARG A 1012 4.63 -25.62 38.56
CA ARG A 1012 3.65 -26.53 37.94
C ARG A 1012 2.34 -25.84 37.63
N GLU A 1013 1.81 -25.02 38.55
CA GLU A 1013 0.60 -24.24 38.28
C GLU A 1013 0.78 -23.28 37.08
N ALA A 1014 1.96 -22.65 36.96
CA ALA A 1014 2.28 -21.81 35.81
C ALA A 1014 2.38 -22.62 34.50
N LEU A 1015 3.02 -23.80 34.53
CA LEU A 1015 3.15 -24.69 33.38
C LEU A 1015 1.79 -25.26 32.94
N GLU A 1016 0.96 -25.71 33.87
CA GLU A 1016 -0.40 -26.19 33.61
C GLU A 1016 -1.27 -25.09 32.99
N ARG A 1017 -1.15 -23.86 33.50
CA ARG A 1017 -1.83 -22.69 32.90
C ARG A 1017 -1.32 -22.41 31.48
N LEU A 1018 -0.01 -22.46 31.24
CA LEU A 1018 0.57 -22.29 29.90
C LEU A 1018 0.16 -23.43 28.96
N ALA A 1019 0.04 -24.66 29.46
CA ALA A 1019 -0.40 -25.82 28.68
C ALA A 1019 -1.86 -25.71 28.27
N SER A 1020 -2.73 -25.20 29.16
CA SER A 1020 -4.13 -24.87 28.83
C SER A 1020 -4.27 -23.79 27.75
N GLN A 1021 -3.21 -23.00 27.54
CA GLN A 1021 -3.10 -21.98 26.48
C GLN A 1021 -2.35 -22.51 25.25
N GLU A 1022 -2.01 -23.80 25.21
CA GLU A 1022 -1.21 -24.43 24.16
C GLU A 1022 0.16 -23.74 23.95
N ARG A 1023 0.75 -23.21 25.04
CA ARG A 1023 2.08 -22.58 25.01
C ARG A 1023 3.22 -23.51 25.40
N VAL A 1024 2.90 -24.58 26.12
CA VAL A 1024 3.85 -25.65 26.46
C VAL A 1024 3.13 -27.00 26.34
N LEU A 1025 3.89 -28.05 26.04
CA LEU A 1025 3.38 -29.42 25.99
C LEU A 1025 3.95 -30.22 27.16
N GLU A 1026 3.13 -31.06 27.77
CA GLU A 1026 3.52 -32.04 28.79
C GLU A 1026 3.71 -33.41 28.13
N GLY A 1027 4.79 -34.13 28.47
CA GLY A 1027 5.03 -35.46 27.91
C GLY A 1027 6.33 -36.10 28.36
N GLU A 1028 6.67 -37.22 27.73
CA GLU A 1028 7.98 -37.88 27.85
C GLU A 1028 8.74 -37.68 26.53
N PHE A 1029 9.71 -36.77 26.52
CA PHE A 1029 10.37 -36.33 25.28
C PHE A 1029 11.80 -36.83 25.16
N LEU A 1030 12.54 -36.89 26.27
CA LEU A 1030 13.93 -37.35 26.26
C LEU A 1030 14.00 -38.89 26.16
N PRO A 1031 14.77 -39.46 25.22
CA PRO A 1031 14.92 -40.91 25.06
C PRO A 1031 15.38 -41.66 26.32
N ASN A 1032 16.09 -40.96 27.23
CA ASN A 1032 16.57 -41.49 28.51
C ASN A 1032 15.98 -40.74 29.72
N GLY A 1033 14.90 -39.98 29.53
CA GLY A 1033 14.22 -39.21 30.57
C GLY A 1033 13.54 -40.09 31.63
N ARG A 1034 13.18 -39.49 32.77
CA ARG A 1034 12.42 -40.16 33.85
C ARG A 1034 11.44 -39.18 34.48
N GLY A 1035 10.15 -39.33 34.21
CA GLY A 1035 9.09 -38.46 34.74
C GLY A 1035 8.57 -37.46 33.72
N ARG A 1036 7.55 -36.68 34.12
CA ARG A 1036 6.89 -35.69 33.25
C ARG A 1036 7.83 -34.53 32.91
N GLU A 1037 8.03 -34.31 31.63
CA GLU A 1037 8.82 -33.24 31.04
C GLU A 1037 7.91 -32.25 30.33
N TRP A 1038 8.43 -31.06 30.09
CA TRP A 1038 7.75 -29.96 29.44
C TRP A 1038 8.61 -29.42 28.30
N VAL A 1039 7.98 -29.01 27.21
CA VAL A 1039 8.63 -28.37 26.05
C VAL A 1039 7.79 -27.19 25.57
N ASP A 1040 8.38 -26.29 24.79
CA ASP A 1040 7.64 -25.30 23.99
C ASP A 1040 6.71 -26.00 22.99
N ALA A 1041 5.52 -25.43 22.76
CA ALA A 1041 4.46 -26.05 21.97
C ALA A 1041 4.59 -25.91 20.45
#